data_AF-A0A1D2J9K2-F1
#
_entry.id   AF-A0A1D2J9K2-F1
#
_cell.length_a   1.000
_cell.length_b   1.000
_cell.length_c   1.000
_cell.angle_alpha   90.00
_cell.angle_beta   90.00
_cell.angle_gamma   90.00
#
_symmetry.space_group_name_H-M   'P 1'
#
loop_
_entity.id
_entity.type
_entity.pdbx_description
1 polymer ?
#
loop_
_entity_poly.entity_id
_entity_poly.type
_entity_poly.pdbx_seq_one_letter_code
_entity_poly.pdbx_strand_id
1 'polypeptide(L)'
;MRGVLSAPRGLSHSRRRRHYQSTSASCSIANSGSQTVSTLTPPSSIPLPSQPPYISPSSFPVSPSPRLSALKKAKPFSDFLTDTFNRQHDYLRISITERCNLRCLYCMPEEGVPLSPPAHLLTTPEIVYLSSLFVSQGVTKIRLTGGEPTVRKDIVSILQQIGNLRRDGLRELCLTTNGISLHRKLDSMVEAGLTGVNLSLDTLDPFQFQIMTRRKGFEAVMKGIDRILEVNRLGAGIKLKINTVVMRGLNDRELLSFVELGREKPIEVRFIEYMPFDGNKWSQGKMLPYKEMLAIIREKYPNLEKVADHKNDTSKTYRVPGFEGRVGFITSMTHNFCGTCNRLRITSDGNLKVCLFGNTEVSLRDMIRKENNGEPIDDKAMESLGLLESARRARRTEQEGAFVNQRELDLLDIIGMAVKRKKAKHAGMGELKHMKNRPMILIDEPAIPFDNHMPNIPRMVHIGKLLARSPWSTIPTHFLPTASPSRAPFRLYSTQRPLEPSNLRTTPNPSSKAPPTSIPDLPTASDPSLPHLTPSQTVHMTSISHKAETTRVATAVCRVTFSNPKPYSLLTTADGYTKKGDVLSVARIAGIMAAKKTADIIPLAHPGLGITGIEVDIQACVPENVISSAKPERNNSVVNDGSPSTVTTTEDLVKSSSHPYGSILITATVSCHGRTGVEMEAMTGVMGAALTVYDMCKAVDKGMVVGEARVVRKRGGKSGDWELGVKVEDGGEGERQERKKVLES
;
A
#
# COMPACT_ATOMS: atom_id res chain seq x y z
N MET A 1 -28.83 -63.39 -6.69
CA MET A 1 -28.17 -64.71 -6.44
C MET A 1 -27.08 -64.55 -5.37
N ARG A 2 -26.55 -65.68 -4.88
CA ARG A 2 -25.31 -65.91 -4.08
C ARG A 2 -24.20 -64.87 -4.39
N GLY A 3 -23.33 -64.40 -3.48
CA GLY A 3 -22.63 -65.04 -2.33
C GLY A 3 -21.11 -65.05 -2.62
N VAL A 4 -20.14 -65.24 -1.71
CA VAL A 4 -20.13 -65.38 -0.23
C VAL A 4 -18.66 -65.29 0.29
N LEU A 5 -18.42 -64.78 1.51
CA LEU A 5 -17.12 -64.77 2.26
C LEU A 5 -15.93 -63.97 1.62
N SER A 6 -14.84 -63.62 2.32
CA SER A 6 -14.31 -64.01 3.65
C SER A 6 -13.71 -62.82 4.45
N ALA A 7 -13.21 -63.07 5.67
CA ALA A 7 -12.57 -62.10 6.57
C ALA A 7 -11.30 -62.69 7.22
N PRO A 8 -10.52 -61.90 7.98
CA PRO A 8 -10.17 -62.38 9.31
C PRO A 8 -10.30 -61.33 10.45
N ARG A 9 -10.29 -61.87 11.68
CA ARG A 9 -10.24 -61.17 12.98
C ARG A 9 -8.83 -60.58 13.20
N GLY A 10 -8.57 -59.60 14.08
CA GLY A 10 -9.43 -58.93 15.06
C GLY A 10 -8.92 -59.09 16.49
N LEU A 11 -8.68 -57.99 17.21
CA LEU A 11 -8.37 -57.95 18.65
C LEU A 11 -8.96 -56.69 19.29
N SER A 12 -9.17 -56.69 20.61
CA SER A 12 -10.12 -55.79 21.28
C SER A 12 -9.53 -55.02 22.46
N HIS A 13 -10.06 -53.83 22.75
CA HIS A 13 -10.02 -53.26 24.11
C HIS A 13 -11.29 -52.46 24.45
N SER A 14 -11.61 -52.45 25.75
CA SER A 14 -12.92 -52.08 26.31
C SER A 14 -13.17 -50.58 26.44
N ARG A 15 -14.34 -50.10 25.98
CA ARG A 15 -14.91 -48.80 26.40
C ARG A 15 -15.53 -48.93 27.80
N ARG A 16 -15.04 -48.15 28.78
CA ARG A 16 -15.78 -47.86 30.02
C ARG A 16 -16.44 -46.49 29.93
N ARG A 17 -17.77 -46.44 30.02
CA ARG A 17 -18.50 -45.20 30.41
C ARG A 17 -18.10 -44.84 31.85
N ARG A 18 -18.03 -43.55 32.15
CA ARG A 18 -18.20 -43.02 33.52
C ARG A 18 -19.27 -41.94 33.49
N HIS A 19 -20.25 -42.05 34.38
CA HIS A 19 -21.07 -40.91 34.76
C HIS A 19 -20.21 -39.89 35.49
N TYR A 20 -20.59 -38.62 35.41
CA TYR A 20 -20.32 -37.64 36.44
C TYR A 20 -21.65 -37.06 36.89
N GLN A 21 -21.92 -37.11 38.19
CA GLN A 21 -23.04 -36.40 38.80
C GLN A 21 -22.61 -34.97 39.08
N SER A 22 -23.51 -34.01 38.86
CA SER A 22 -23.31 -32.61 39.20
C SER A 22 -23.80 -32.33 40.62
N THR A 23 -22.89 -32.02 41.55
CA THR A 23 -23.25 -31.41 42.83
C THR A 23 -23.49 -29.92 42.62
N SER A 24 -24.70 -29.45 42.93
CA SER A 24 -25.08 -28.03 42.85
C SER A 24 -24.44 -27.21 43.97
N ALA A 25 -24.13 -25.95 43.67
CA ALA A 25 -23.78 -24.93 44.66
C ALA A 25 -24.60 -23.66 44.35
N SER A 26 -25.67 -23.46 45.11
CA SER A 26 -26.61 -22.34 44.95
C SER A 26 -26.59 -21.47 46.21
N CYS A 27 -26.10 -20.24 46.07
CA CYS A 27 -26.28 -19.20 47.09
C CYS A 27 -27.55 -18.42 46.77
N SER A 28 -28.51 -18.43 47.69
CA SER A 28 -29.76 -17.66 47.60
C SER A 28 -29.88 -16.79 48.85
N ILE A 29 -30.08 -15.49 48.66
CA ILE A 29 -30.33 -14.55 49.76
C ILE A 29 -31.81 -14.62 50.12
N ALA A 30 -32.10 -14.89 51.39
CA ALA A 30 -33.42 -14.73 52.02
C ALA A 30 -33.22 -14.16 53.44
N ASN A 31 -34.24 -13.49 53.97
CA ASN A 31 -34.14 -12.63 55.15
C ASN A 31 -35.18 -13.01 56.22
N SER A 32 -34.99 -12.52 57.45
CA SER A 32 -35.81 -12.74 58.67
C SER A 32 -35.79 -14.18 59.26
N GLY A 33 -35.93 -14.36 60.58
CA GLY A 33 -35.90 -13.35 61.66
C GLY A 33 -36.30 -13.90 63.04
N SER A 34 -35.93 -13.14 64.09
CA SER A 34 -36.40 -13.24 65.50
C SER A 34 -36.07 -14.46 66.38
N GLN A 35 -35.61 -14.14 67.61
CA GLN A 35 -35.82 -14.85 68.90
C GLN A 35 -35.10 -16.22 69.09
N THR A 36 -34.61 -16.62 70.28
CA THR A 36 -34.63 -15.98 71.63
C THR A 36 -33.44 -16.42 72.51
N VAL A 37 -32.90 -15.45 73.28
CA VAL A 37 -32.33 -15.52 74.65
C VAL A 37 -31.85 -16.88 75.22
N SER A 38 -30.56 -16.96 75.59
CA SER A 38 -30.11 -17.21 76.99
C SER A 38 -28.59 -17.01 77.16
N THR A 39 -28.17 -16.46 78.29
CA THR A 39 -26.76 -16.18 78.68
C THR A 39 -26.34 -17.06 79.86
N LEU A 40 -25.00 -17.28 80.03
CA LEU A 40 -24.30 -17.35 81.33
C LEU A 40 -22.76 -17.45 81.12
N THR A 41 -21.98 -16.98 82.11
CA THR A 41 -20.50 -16.83 82.13
C THR A 41 -20.01 -16.80 83.60
N PRO A 42 -18.69 -16.66 83.96
CA PRO A 42 -17.42 -16.76 83.21
C PRO A 42 -16.63 -18.04 83.68
N PRO A 43 -15.44 -18.10 84.36
CA PRO A 43 -14.23 -17.24 84.44
C PRO A 43 -12.84 -17.97 84.46
N SER A 44 -11.76 -17.15 84.58
CA SER A 44 -10.46 -17.39 85.27
C SER A 44 -9.44 -18.49 84.87
N SER A 45 -8.41 -18.06 84.12
CA SER A 45 -6.95 -18.20 84.38
C SER A 45 -6.24 -19.55 84.66
N ILE A 46 -5.51 -20.06 83.64
CA ILE A 46 -4.02 -20.25 83.55
C ILE A 46 -3.29 -20.66 84.86
N PRO A 47 -2.61 -21.83 84.93
CA PRO A 47 -1.20 -21.96 84.44
C PRO A 47 -0.80 -23.30 83.78
N LEU A 48 0.49 -23.41 83.38
CA LEU A 48 1.13 -24.53 82.66
C LEU A 48 1.31 -25.83 83.48
N PRO A 49 1.50 -26.96 82.77
CA PRO A 49 2.56 -27.92 83.08
C PRO A 49 3.54 -28.19 81.91
N SER A 50 4.62 -28.93 82.19
CA SER A 50 5.84 -29.07 81.36
C SER A 50 5.84 -30.22 80.34
N GLN A 51 6.79 -30.17 79.39
CA GLN A 51 6.99 -31.17 78.31
C GLN A 51 7.55 -32.53 78.80
N PRO A 52 7.08 -33.65 78.20
CA PRO A 52 7.82 -34.91 78.03
C PRO A 52 8.32 -35.06 76.56
N PRO A 53 9.10 -36.11 76.20
CA PRO A 53 10.43 -35.91 75.59
C PRO A 53 10.49 -35.86 74.05
N TYR A 54 11.63 -35.37 73.57
CA TYR A 54 12.03 -35.30 72.16
C TYR A 54 12.19 -36.70 71.54
N ILE A 55 11.49 -36.97 70.43
CA ILE A 55 11.73 -38.13 69.56
C ILE A 55 12.11 -37.60 68.18
N SER A 56 13.34 -37.87 67.73
CA SER A 56 13.87 -37.43 66.44
C SER A 56 13.15 -38.11 65.27
N PRO A 57 12.42 -37.39 64.40
CA PRO A 57 11.81 -38.00 63.22
C PRO A 57 12.89 -38.42 62.22
N SER A 58 12.86 -39.68 61.80
CA SER A 58 13.81 -40.24 60.84
C SER A 58 13.73 -39.56 59.46
N SER A 59 14.86 -39.53 58.76
CA SER A 59 15.01 -38.90 57.45
C SER A 59 14.28 -39.67 56.33
N PHE A 60 12.99 -39.42 56.17
CA PHE A 60 12.26 -39.83 54.97
C PHE A 60 12.61 -38.88 53.80
N PRO A 61 13.07 -39.39 52.64
CA PRO A 61 13.39 -38.55 51.50
C PRO A 61 12.10 -37.96 50.89
N VAL A 62 11.88 -36.65 51.08
CA VAL A 62 10.76 -35.93 50.47
C VAL A 62 10.91 -35.94 48.96
N SER A 63 10.23 -36.88 48.30
CA SER A 63 10.19 -36.97 46.84
C SER A 63 9.67 -35.65 46.26
N PRO A 64 10.45 -34.93 45.43
CA PRO A 64 10.06 -33.60 44.98
C PRO A 64 8.78 -33.65 44.16
N SER A 65 7.86 -32.73 44.42
CA SER A 65 6.54 -32.73 43.77
C SER A 65 6.66 -32.74 42.24
N PRO A 66 5.72 -33.35 41.50
CA PRO A 66 5.75 -33.38 40.03
C PRO A 66 5.91 -31.99 39.39
N ARG A 67 5.42 -30.95 40.09
CA ARG A 67 5.55 -29.55 39.67
C ARG A 67 6.97 -29.00 39.86
N LEU A 68 7.66 -29.35 40.95
CA LEU A 68 9.07 -28.99 41.14
C LEU A 68 9.99 -29.77 40.19
N SER A 69 9.73 -31.06 39.95
CA SER A 69 10.52 -31.86 39.01
C SER A 69 10.29 -31.42 37.55
N ALA A 70 9.09 -30.97 37.19
CA ALA A 70 8.82 -30.34 35.90
C ALA A 70 9.52 -28.98 35.75
N LEU A 71 9.58 -28.15 36.80
CA LEU A 71 10.35 -26.90 36.80
C LEU A 71 11.86 -27.16 36.67
N LYS A 72 12.40 -28.15 37.38
CA LYS A 72 13.81 -28.59 37.22
C LYS A 72 14.11 -29.28 35.87
N LYS A 73 13.10 -29.70 35.11
CA LYS A 73 13.22 -30.26 33.75
C LYS A 73 12.87 -29.27 32.63
N ALA A 74 12.41 -28.06 32.96
CA ALA A 74 12.20 -27.01 31.97
C ALA A 74 13.57 -26.52 31.51
N LYS A 75 13.94 -26.82 30.25
CA LYS A 75 15.17 -26.25 29.66
C LYS A 75 15.09 -24.72 29.69
N PRO A 76 16.21 -24.01 29.91
CA PRO A 76 16.23 -22.56 29.82
C PRO A 76 15.71 -22.06 28.47
N PHE A 77 15.25 -20.81 28.47
CA PHE A 77 14.95 -20.08 27.24
C PHE A 77 16.19 -19.26 26.91
N SER A 78 16.67 -19.33 25.66
CA SER A 78 17.98 -18.83 25.26
C SER A 78 18.22 -17.36 25.62
N ASP A 79 19.39 -17.08 26.20
CA ASP A 79 19.86 -15.72 26.48
C ASP A 79 20.04 -14.88 25.21
N PHE A 80 20.27 -15.50 24.04
CA PHE A 80 20.31 -14.80 22.75
C PHE A 80 18.92 -14.24 22.34
N LEU A 81 17.83 -14.78 22.89
CA LEU A 81 16.46 -14.30 22.66
C LEU A 81 15.87 -13.55 23.88
N THR A 82 16.67 -13.27 24.90
CA THR A 82 16.25 -12.50 26.10
C THR A 82 16.90 -11.12 26.08
N ASP A 83 16.11 -10.07 26.33
CA ASP A 83 16.62 -8.69 26.33
C ASP A 83 16.97 -8.16 27.73
N THR A 84 17.52 -6.95 27.76
CA THR A 84 17.90 -6.20 28.97
C THR A 84 16.74 -5.88 29.93
N PHE A 85 15.49 -6.19 29.54
CA PHE A 85 14.29 -6.06 30.38
C PHE A 85 13.71 -7.43 30.76
N ASN A 86 14.49 -8.51 30.61
CA ASN A 86 14.12 -9.91 30.84
C ASN A 86 12.86 -10.34 30.04
N ARG A 87 12.66 -9.76 28.85
CA ARG A 87 11.58 -10.16 27.94
C ARG A 87 12.09 -11.28 27.04
N GLN A 88 11.48 -12.46 27.20
CA GLN A 88 11.74 -13.64 26.36
C GLN A 88 11.01 -13.52 25.02
N HIS A 89 11.72 -13.70 23.90
CA HIS A 89 11.21 -13.48 22.55
C HIS A 89 10.72 -14.76 21.85
N ASP A 90 9.64 -15.36 22.36
CA ASP A 90 9.10 -16.62 21.86
C ASP A 90 8.25 -16.50 20.57
N TYR A 91 8.12 -15.30 19.98
CA TYR A 91 7.26 -15.00 18.84
C TYR A 91 7.99 -14.29 17.68
N LEU A 92 8.28 -15.05 16.62
CA LEU A 92 8.86 -14.57 15.37
C LEU A 92 7.78 -14.27 14.32
N ARG A 93 7.96 -13.18 13.57
CA ARG A 93 7.23 -12.87 12.33
C ARG A 93 8.22 -12.82 11.16
N ILE A 94 7.90 -13.51 10.06
CA ILE A 94 8.73 -13.52 8.84
C ILE A 94 7.93 -12.89 7.70
N SER A 95 8.51 -11.90 7.02
CA SER A 95 8.03 -11.39 5.73
C SER A 95 8.66 -12.23 4.63
N ILE A 96 7.86 -12.88 3.78
CA ILE A 96 8.36 -13.86 2.78
C ILE A 96 8.30 -13.36 1.33
N THR A 97 7.72 -12.17 1.11
CA THR A 97 7.49 -11.60 -0.22
C THR A 97 7.16 -10.11 -0.09
N GLU A 98 7.70 -9.30 -1.00
CA GLU A 98 7.35 -7.88 -1.15
C GLU A 98 6.06 -7.69 -1.97
N ARG A 99 5.72 -8.66 -2.81
CA ARG A 99 4.56 -8.59 -3.71
C ARG A 99 3.26 -8.62 -2.92
N CYS A 100 2.37 -7.69 -3.24
CA CYS A 100 0.97 -7.65 -2.79
C CYS A 100 0.03 -7.55 -4.00
N ASN A 101 -1.12 -8.21 -3.94
CA ASN A 101 -2.20 -8.15 -4.93
C ASN A 101 -3.22 -7.02 -4.64
N LEU A 102 -3.04 -6.26 -3.55
CA LEU A 102 -3.82 -5.06 -3.20
C LEU A 102 -2.95 -3.79 -3.22
N ARG A 103 -3.58 -2.62 -3.17
CA ARG A 103 -2.94 -1.29 -3.06
C ARG A 103 -3.65 -0.44 -2.00
N CYS A 104 -3.73 -0.96 -0.77
CA CYS A 104 -4.55 -0.39 0.28
C CYS A 104 -4.11 1.04 0.69
N LEU A 105 -5.08 1.95 0.82
CA LEU A 105 -4.86 3.41 1.00
C LEU A 105 -3.91 3.78 2.16
N TYR A 106 -3.85 2.97 3.21
CA TYR A 106 -3.03 3.20 4.40
C TYR A 106 -1.67 2.47 4.41
N CYS A 107 -1.39 1.63 3.39
CA CYS A 107 -0.30 0.65 3.39
C CYS A 107 0.57 0.65 2.13
N MET A 108 0.02 0.99 0.95
CA MET A 108 0.76 0.98 -0.31
C MET A 108 0.19 2.06 -1.26
N PRO A 109 1.06 2.86 -1.93
CA PRO A 109 0.61 3.85 -2.92
C PRO A 109 -0.09 3.21 -4.12
N GLU A 110 -0.76 4.04 -4.92
CA GLU A 110 -1.57 3.65 -6.10
C GLU A 110 -0.78 2.74 -7.06
N GLU A 111 0.37 3.24 -7.50
CA GLU A 111 1.26 2.62 -8.49
C GLU A 111 1.90 1.32 -7.98
N GLY A 112 1.88 1.10 -6.66
CA GLY A 112 2.73 0.13 -5.98
C GLY A 112 4.11 0.68 -5.68
N VAL A 113 5.04 -0.23 -5.42
CA VAL A 113 6.39 0.08 -4.91
C VAL A 113 7.41 -0.68 -5.73
N PRO A 114 8.64 -0.15 -5.91
CA PRO A 114 9.71 -0.89 -6.56
C PRO A 114 9.96 -2.19 -5.80
N LEU A 115 10.07 -3.31 -6.52
CA LEU A 115 10.29 -4.63 -5.95
C LEU A 115 11.77 -4.97 -6.00
N SER A 116 12.32 -5.49 -4.90
CA SER A 116 13.70 -5.95 -4.88
C SER A 116 13.93 -7.08 -5.91
N PRO A 117 15.12 -7.14 -6.55
CA PRO A 117 15.50 -8.27 -7.39
C PRO A 117 15.35 -9.61 -6.65
N PRO A 118 15.01 -10.73 -7.32
CA PRO A 118 14.84 -12.02 -6.65
C PRO A 118 16.06 -12.46 -5.82
N ALA A 119 17.27 -12.13 -6.29
CA ALA A 119 18.52 -12.39 -5.57
C ALA A 119 18.59 -11.68 -4.21
N HIS A 120 17.94 -10.52 -4.03
CA HIS A 120 17.96 -9.79 -2.74
C HIS A 120 16.93 -10.33 -1.73
N LEU A 121 16.05 -11.25 -2.13
CA LEU A 121 15.01 -11.81 -1.26
C LEU A 121 15.45 -13.14 -0.63
N LEU A 122 14.85 -13.50 0.51
CA LEU A 122 15.09 -14.79 1.16
C LEU A 122 14.51 -15.96 0.36
N THR A 123 15.34 -16.96 0.10
CA THR A 123 14.94 -18.24 -0.50
C THR A 123 14.08 -19.06 0.47
N THR A 124 13.41 -20.11 -0.03
CA THR A 124 12.69 -21.05 0.86
C THR A 124 13.64 -21.79 1.81
N PRO A 125 14.77 -22.34 1.35
CA PRO A 125 15.82 -22.85 2.23
C PRO A 125 16.21 -21.85 3.35
N GLU A 126 16.55 -20.61 3.01
CA GLU A 126 16.97 -19.59 3.99
C GLU A 126 15.88 -19.30 5.05
N ILE A 127 14.62 -19.22 4.64
CA ILE A 127 13.46 -19.06 5.54
C ILE A 127 13.33 -20.26 6.50
N VAL A 128 13.54 -21.48 6.01
CA VAL A 128 13.39 -22.71 6.79
C VAL A 128 14.55 -22.91 7.76
N TYR A 129 15.79 -22.60 7.35
CA TYR A 129 16.95 -22.57 8.24
C TYR A 129 16.79 -21.53 9.35
N LEU A 130 16.44 -20.28 9.02
CA LEU A 130 16.15 -19.24 10.01
C LEU A 130 15.03 -19.67 10.97
N SER A 131 13.96 -20.27 10.46
CA SER A 131 12.87 -20.81 11.28
C SER A 131 13.36 -21.92 12.22
N SER A 132 14.22 -22.82 11.74
CA SER A 132 14.81 -23.90 12.53
C SER A 132 15.69 -23.35 13.66
N LEU A 133 16.59 -22.40 13.34
CA LEU A 133 17.48 -21.75 14.30
C LEU A 133 16.68 -21.02 15.40
N PHE A 134 15.69 -20.18 15.04
CA PHE A 134 14.88 -19.47 16.03
C PHE A 134 14.04 -20.42 16.90
N VAL A 135 13.48 -21.51 16.33
CA VAL A 135 12.77 -22.54 17.13
C VAL A 135 13.73 -23.29 18.05
N SER A 136 14.98 -23.54 17.62
CA SER A 136 16.02 -24.18 18.43
C SER A 136 16.26 -23.42 19.74
N GLN A 137 16.26 -22.09 19.68
CA GLN A 137 16.50 -21.16 20.80
C GLN A 137 15.27 -20.87 21.66
N GLY A 138 14.08 -21.38 21.29
CA GLY A 138 12.87 -21.27 22.09
C GLY A 138 11.69 -20.52 21.46
N VAL A 139 11.75 -20.09 20.19
CA VAL A 139 10.57 -19.54 19.51
C VAL A 139 9.48 -20.61 19.41
N THR A 140 8.37 -20.40 20.13
CA THR A 140 7.21 -21.30 20.09
C THR A 140 6.17 -20.90 19.05
N LYS A 141 6.30 -19.70 18.46
CA LYS A 141 5.33 -19.12 17.55
C LYS A 141 5.98 -18.46 16.33
N ILE A 142 5.64 -18.94 15.14
CA ILE A 142 6.05 -18.33 13.85
C ILE A 142 4.81 -17.79 13.15
N ARG A 143 4.91 -16.58 12.60
CA ARG A 143 3.89 -16.00 11.72
C ARG A 143 4.45 -15.58 10.38
N LEU A 144 3.98 -16.20 9.31
CA LEU A 144 4.28 -15.82 7.94
C LEU A 144 3.43 -14.62 7.50
N THR A 145 4.08 -13.67 6.83
CA THR A 145 3.55 -12.38 6.37
C THR A 145 4.28 -11.95 5.08
N GLY A 146 3.98 -10.77 4.56
CA GLY A 146 4.65 -10.19 3.39
C GLY A 146 4.12 -8.79 3.10
N GLY A 147 4.10 -8.44 1.82
CA GLY A 147 2.92 -7.84 1.21
C GLY A 147 1.73 -8.79 1.37
N GLU A 148 1.54 -9.71 0.42
CA GLU A 148 0.55 -10.80 0.56
C GLU A 148 1.22 -12.19 0.43
N PRO A 149 1.35 -12.97 1.52
CA PRO A 149 2.05 -14.26 1.46
C PRO A 149 1.35 -15.32 0.59
N THR A 150 0.04 -15.26 0.39
CA THR A 150 -0.67 -16.20 -0.50
C THR A 150 -0.35 -15.99 -1.99
N VAL A 151 0.23 -14.84 -2.38
CA VAL A 151 0.76 -14.59 -3.73
C VAL A 151 2.06 -15.35 -3.99
N ARG A 152 2.84 -15.69 -2.95
CA ARG A 152 4.05 -16.51 -3.10
C ARG A 152 3.65 -17.93 -3.56
N LYS A 153 4.33 -18.46 -4.58
CA LYS A 153 3.96 -19.73 -5.26
C LYS A 153 4.11 -20.92 -4.31
N ASP A 154 5.29 -21.01 -3.71
CA ASP A 154 5.84 -22.04 -2.82
C ASP A 154 5.38 -21.95 -1.35
N ILE A 155 4.42 -21.07 -1.02
CA ILE A 155 3.91 -20.88 0.35
C ILE A 155 3.47 -22.17 1.06
N VAL A 156 2.93 -23.15 0.33
CA VAL A 156 2.53 -24.44 0.92
C VAL A 156 3.76 -25.25 1.34
N SER A 157 4.81 -25.30 0.52
CA SER A 157 6.08 -25.97 0.86
C SER A 157 6.74 -25.29 2.08
N ILE A 158 6.78 -23.95 2.12
CA ILE A 158 7.30 -23.19 3.28
C ILE A 158 6.54 -23.56 4.56
N LEU A 159 5.20 -23.62 4.49
CA LEU A 159 4.37 -24.02 5.64
C LEU A 159 4.60 -25.47 6.05
N GLN A 160 4.76 -26.41 5.10
CA GLN A 160 5.04 -27.82 5.39
C GLN A 160 6.41 -27.99 6.07
N GLN A 161 7.45 -27.36 5.52
CA GLN A 161 8.81 -27.43 6.07
C GLN A 161 8.92 -26.78 7.46
N ILE A 162 8.27 -25.63 7.69
CA ILE A 162 8.19 -25.02 9.02
C ILE A 162 7.28 -25.84 9.96
N GLY A 163 6.22 -26.46 9.45
CA GLY A 163 5.34 -27.36 10.18
C GLY A 163 6.09 -28.55 10.79
N ASN A 164 7.09 -29.09 10.09
CA ASN A 164 7.96 -30.15 10.60
C ASN A 164 8.77 -29.74 11.86
N LEU A 165 8.98 -28.44 12.11
CA LEU A 165 9.64 -27.93 13.32
C LEU A 165 8.78 -28.05 14.60
N ARG A 166 7.54 -28.54 14.50
CA ARG A 166 6.69 -28.89 15.66
C ARG A 166 7.35 -29.89 16.60
N ARG A 167 8.10 -30.87 16.05
CA ARG A 167 8.87 -31.84 16.85
C ARG A 167 10.03 -31.19 17.61
N ASP A 168 10.58 -30.11 17.05
CA ASP A 168 11.72 -29.39 17.60
C ASP A 168 11.26 -28.38 18.67
N GLY A 169 10.07 -27.78 18.53
CA GLY A 169 9.44 -26.99 19.61
C GLY A 169 8.29 -26.06 19.20
N LEU A 170 8.03 -25.91 17.90
CA LEU A 170 7.04 -24.97 17.37
C LEU A 170 5.60 -25.37 17.78
N ARG A 171 4.87 -24.45 18.42
CA ARG A 171 3.48 -24.66 18.89
C ARG A 171 2.45 -24.02 17.98
N GLU A 172 2.68 -22.77 17.57
CA GLU A 172 1.76 -22.01 16.73
C GLU A 172 2.43 -21.56 15.42
N LEU A 173 2.01 -22.15 14.31
CA LEU A 173 2.29 -21.67 12.95
C LEU A 173 1.10 -20.86 12.45
N CYS A 174 1.29 -19.58 12.14
CA CYS A 174 0.21 -18.66 11.77
C CYS A 174 0.47 -17.92 10.44
N LEU A 175 -0.60 -17.43 9.81
CA LEU A 175 -0.56 -16.59 8.61
C LEU A 175 -1.14 -15.19 8.90
N THR A 176 -0.66 -14.14 8.24
CA THR A 176 -1.45 -12.90 8.03
C THR A 176 -1.66 -12.69 6.54
N THR A 177 -2.90 -12.45 6.12
CA THR A 177 -3.30 -12.39 4.70
C THR A 177 -4.53 -11.50 4.53
N ASN A 178 -4.70 -10.89 3.36
CA ASN A 178 -5.94 -10.23 2.94
C ASN A 178 -7.06 -11.21 2.52
N GLY A 179 -6.78 -12.52 2.50
CA GLY A 179 -7.79 -13.56 2.26
C GLY A 179 -8.14 -13.86 0.81
N ILE A 180 -7.83 -12.98 -0.16
CA ILE A 180 -8.33 -13.07 -1.55
C ILE A 180 -7.94 -14.40 -2.24
N SER A 181 -6.74 -14.93 -1.96
CA SER A 181 -6.29 -16.22 -2.51
C SER A 181 -6.27 -17.35 -1.48
N LEU A 182 -6.81 -17.12 -0.28
CA LEU A 182 -6.75 -18.07 0.84
C LEU A 182 -7.62 -19.31 0.58
N HIS A 183 -8.87 -19.13 0.14
CA HIS A 183 -9.83 -20.22 -0.09
C HIS A 183 -9.33 -21.31 -1.06
N ARG A 184 -8.34 -21.02 -1.92
CA ARG A 184 -7.75 -21.99 -2.89
C ARG A 184 -6.56 -22.77 -2.37
N LYS A 185 -5.97 -22.32 -1.25
CA LYS A 185 -4.75 -22.89 -0.67
C LYS A 185 -4.94 -23.38 0.77
N LEU A 186 -6.04 -22.96 1.42
CA LEU A 186 -6.28 -23.15 2.85
C LEU A 186 -6.16 -24.63 3.26
N ASP A 187 -6.83 -25.54 2.57
CA ASP A 187 -6.87 -26.96 2.95
C ASP A 187 -5.45 -27.56 3.03
N SER A 188 -4.62 -27.36 2.00
CA SER A 188 -3.20 -27.77 2.01
C SER A 188 -2.34 -27.01 3.03
N MET A 189 -2.76 -25.83 3.49
CA MET A 189 -2.15 -25.14 4.62
C MET A 189 -2.57 -25.76 5.97
N VAL A 190 -3.80 -26.29 6.09
CA VAL A 190 -4.23 -27.05 7.28
C VAL A 190 -3.42 -28.35 7.39
N GLU A 191 -3.26 -29.07 6.29
CA GLU A 191 -2.40 -30.26 6.19
C GLU A 191 -0.94 -29.94 6.55
N ALA A 192 -0.44 -28.78 6.12
CA ALA A 192 0.86 -28.25 6.53
C ALA A 192 0.95 -27.81 8.02
N GLY A 193 -0.14 -27.92 8.78
CA GLY A 193 -0.18 -27.63 10.21
C GLY A 193 -0.41 -26.15 10.56
N LEU A 194 -1.11 -25.38 9.72
CA LEU A 194 -1.55 -24.01 10.04
C LEU A 194 -2.50 -23.99 11.26
N THR A 195 -2.17 -23.18 12.27
CA THR A 195 -2.93 -23.07 13.55
C THR A 195 -3.80 -21.83 13.67
N GLY A 196 -3.61 -20.82 12.82
CA GLY A 196 -4.33 -19.56 12.96
C GLY A 196 -4.11 -18.58 11.81
N VAL A 197 -5.18 -17.90 11.44
CA VAL A 197 -5.23 -16.91 10.36
C VAL A 197 -5.56 -15.56 10.96
N ASN A 198 -4.66 -14.58 10.81
CA ASN A 198 -5.01 -13.18 10.96
C ASN A 198 -5.41 -12.64 9.59
N LEU A 199 -6.70 -12.57 9.35
CA LEU A 199 -7.24 -12.02 8.11
C LEU A 199 -7.34 -10.49 8.25
N SER A 200 -6.89 -9.74 7.24
CA SER A 200 -7.06 -8.28 7.19
C SER A 200 -8.31 -7.96 6.37
N LEU A 201 -9.30 -7.33 7.00
CA LEU A 201 -10.55 -6.90 6.37
C LEU A 201 -11.02 -5.63 7.08
N ASP A 202 -10.97 -4.51 6.35
CA ASP A 202 -11.18 -3.19 6.92
C ASP A 202 -12.63 -2.68 6.78
N THR A 203 -13.46 -3.36 5.99
CA THR A 203 -14.87 -3.00 5.72
C THR A 203 -15.65 -4.26 5.33
N LEU A 204 -16.95 -4.26 5.63
CA LEU A 204 -17.93 -5.29 5.26
C LEU A 204 -18.76 -4.89 4.03
N ASP A 205 -18.58 -3.68 3.48
CA ASP A 205 -19.21 -3.26 2.23
C ASP A 205 -18.33 -3.60 1.00
N PRO A 206 -18.87 -4.23 -0.05
CA PRO A 206 -18.10 -4.62 -1.24
C PRO A 206 -17.53 -3.44 -2.06
N PHE A 207 -18.20 -2.29 -2.09
CA PHE A 207 -17.75 -1.11 -2.84
C PHE A 207 -16.68 -0.35 -2.05
N GLN A 208 -16.89 -0.17 -0.75
CA GLN A 208 -15.90 0.40 0.16
C GLN A 208 -14.65 -0.48 0.23
N PHE A 209 -14.77 -1.81 0.15
CA PHE A 209 -13.64 -2.71 -0.01
C PHE A 209 -12.83 -2.36 -1.27
N GLN A 210 -13.49 -2.13 -2.41
CA GLN A 210 -12.81 -1.74 -3.65
C GLN A 210 -12.13 -0.37 -3.50
N ILE A 211 -12.74 0.60 -2.82
CA ILE A 211 -12.16 1.93 -2.56
C ILE A 211 -10.93 1.82 -1.64
N MET A 212 -11.07 1.14 -0.50
CA MET A 212 -10.00 1.04 0.51
C MET A 212 -8.80 0.22 0.04
N THR A 213 -9.00 -0.78 -0.82
CA THR A 213 -7.95 -1.70 -1.29
C THR A 213 -7.48 -1.44 -2.74
N ARG A 214 -8.19 -0.56 -3.47
CA ARG A 214 -8.08 -0.27 -4.91
C ARG A 214 -8.28 -1.47 -5.83
N ARG A 215 -8.86 -2.59 -5.37
CA ARG A 215 -9.05 -3.82 -6.16
C ARG A 215 -10.34 -4.52 -5.77
N LYS A 216 -10.94 -5.25 -6.71
CA LYS A 216 -12.05 -6.18 -6.43
C LYS A 216 -11.50 -7.41 -5.71
N GLY A 217 -12.25 -7.93 -4.74
CA GLY A 217 -11.81 -9.10 -3.96
C GLY A 217 -12.73 -9.56 -2.83
N PHE A 218 -13.65 -8.72 -2.34
CA PHE A 218 -14.50 -8.98 -1.18
C PHE A 218 -15.09 -10.40 -1.10
N GLU A 219 -15.80 -10.84 -2.14
CA GLU A 219 -16.36 -12.21 -2.25
C GLU A 219 -15.36 -13.35 -2.01
N ALA A 220 -14.12 -13.16 -2.46
CA ALA A 220 -13.05 -14.14 -2.30
C ALA A 220 -12.47 -14.15 -0.87
N VAL A 221 -12.59 -13.04 -0.14
CA VAL A 221 -12.25 -12.92 1.28
C VAL A 221 -13.33 -13.55 2.14
N MET A 222 -14.60 -13.28 1.86
CA MET A 222 -15.75 -13.87 2.57
C MET A 222 -15.77 -15.39 2.42
N LYS A 223 -15.59 -15.91 1.20
CA LYS A 223 -15.39 -17.37 0.96
C LYS A 223 -14.18 -17.93 1.70
N GLY A 224 -13.14 -17.13 1.94
CA GLY A 224 -12.00 -17.49 2.79
C GLY A 224 -12.36 -17.58 4.27
N ILE A 225 -13.20 -16.67 4.79
CA ILE A 225 -13.72 -16.71 6.17
C ILE A 225 -14.60 -17.95 6.37
N ASP A 226 -15.59 -18.16 5.51
CA ASP A 226 -16.56 -19.22 5.70
C ASP A 226 -15.94 -20.62 5.51
N ARG A 227 -14.96 -20.81 4.61
CA ARG A 227 -14.18 -22.06 4.54
C ARG A 227 -13.38 -22.34 5.81
N ILE A 228 -12.85 -21.33 6.50
CA ILE A 228 -12.18 -21.53 7.82
C ILE A 228 -13.19 -22.01 8.86
N LEU A 229 -14.40 -21.44 8.88
CA LEU A 229 -15.46 -21.87 9.79
C LEU A 229 -15.92 -23.32 9.48
N GLU A 230 -15.98 -23.68 8.21
CA GLU A 230 -16.30 -25.03 7.76
C GLU A 230 -15.24 -26.06 8.21
N VAL A 231 -13.96 -25.86 7.90
CA VAL A 231 -12.90 -26.81 8.35
C VAL A 231 -12.76 -26.85 9.87
N ASN A 232 -13.13 -25.78 10.57
CA ASN A 232 -13.21 -25.78 12.04
C ASN A 232 -14.37 -26.66 12.57
N ARG A 233 -15.52 -26.71 11.89
CA ARG A 233 -16.60 -27.67 12.19
C ARG A 233 -16.16 -29.12 11.94
N LEU A 234 -15.26 -29.33 10.97
CA LEU A 234 -14.59 -30.62 10.72
C LEU A 234 -13.43 -30.91 11.71
N GLY A 235 -13.15 -30.02 12.67
CA GLY A 235 -12.18 -30.26 13.76
C GLY A 235 -10.79 -29.62 13.57
N ALA A 236 -10.54 -28.83 12.52
CA ALA A 236 -9.21 -28.27 12.24
C ALA A 236 -8.68 -27.29 13.30
N GLY A 237 -9.54 -26.67 14.12
CA GLY A 237 -9.15 -25.85 15.28
C GLY A 237 -8.40 -24.55 14.97
N ILE A 238 -8.53 -24.01 13.75
CA ILE A 238 -7.82 -22.83 13.25
C ILE A 238 -8.33 -21.58 13.95
N LYS A 239 -7.44 -20.85 14.62
CA LYS A 239 -7.75 -19.58 15.30
C LYS A 239 -7.90 -18.46 14.27
N LEU A 240 -9.13 -18.17 13.83
CA LEU A 240 -9.44 -17.03 12.95
C LEU A 240 -9.54 -15.73 13.75
N LYS A 241 -8.77 -14.72 13.34
CA LYS A 241 -8.85 -13.35 13.87
C LYS A 241 -8.94 -12.35 12.73
N ILE A 242 -10.01 -11.57 12.66
CA ILE A 242 -10.12 -10.46 11.69
C ILE A 242 -9.40 -9.24 12.27
N ASN A 243 -8.74 -8.45 11.43
CA ASN A 243 -7.99 -7.26 11.82
C ASN A 243 -8.46 -6.11 10.91
N THR A 244 -8.84 -4.99 11.53
CA THR A 244 -9.57 -3.89 10.89
C THR A 244 -8.92 -2.59 11.35
N VAL A 245 -8.28 -1.87 10.43
CA VAL A 245 -7.67 -0.56 10.70
C VAL A 245 -8.76 0.50 10.60
N VAL A 246 -9.13 1.10 11.73
CA VAL A 246 -10.28 2.03 11.79
C VAL A 246 -9.81 3.46 11.54
N MET A 247 -10.44 4.11 10.56
CA MET A 247 -10.17 5.46 10.10
C MET A 247 -11.47 6.28 10.09
N ARG A 248 -11.40 7.47 10.72
CA ARG A 248 -12.55 8.38 10.85
C ARG A 248 -13.01 8.88 9.48
N GLY A 249 -14.31 8.86 9.23
CA GLY A 249 -14.93 9.25 7.97
C GLY A 249 -14.68 8.28 6.81
N LEU A 250 -14.37 7.01 7.09
CA LEU A 250 -14.13 5.98 6.08
C LEU A 250 -14.81 4.65 6.44
N ASN A 251 -14.40 4.00 7.54
CA ASN A 251 -14.94 2.71 8.00
C ASN A 251 -15.31 2.70 9.49
N ASP A 252 -15.20 3.83 10.17
CA ASP A 252 -15.63 4.07 11.55
C ASP A 252 -17.11 3.74 11.79
N ARG A 253 -17.98 4.01 10.80
CA ARG A 253 -19.41 3.68 10.82
C ARG A 253 -19.69 2.17 10.93
N GLU A 254 -18.74 1.31 10.54
CA GLU A 254 -18.92 -0.15 10.47
C GLU A 254 -18.52 -0.87 11.76
N LEU A 255 -18.03 -0.15 12.79
CA LEU A 255 -17.65 -0.72 14.09
C LEU A 255 -18.70 -1.70 14.63
N LEU A 256 -19.98 -1.30 14.63
CA LEU A 256 -21.07 -2.11 15.17
C LEU A 256 -21.37 -3.33 14.29
N SER A 257 -21.28 -3.21 12.97
CA SER A 257 -21.43 -4.30 12.01
C SER A 257 -20.34 -5.36 12.18
N PHE A 258 -19.10 -4.93 12.43
CA PHE A 258 -17.98 -5.81 12.76
C PHE A 258 -18.13 -6.50 14.12
N VAL A 259 -18.80 -5.89 15.10
CA VAL A 259 -19.16 -6.58 16.35
C VAL A 259 -20.27 -7.62 16.10
N GLU A 260 -21.30 -7.29 15.33
CA GLU A 260 -22.40 -8.19 14.96
C GLU A 260 -21.92 -9.44 14.19
N LEU A 261 -20.88 -9.31 13.36
CA LEU A 261 -20.24 -10.45 12.68
C LEU A 261 -19.76 -11.54 13.65
N GLY A 262 -19.47 -11.19 14.91
CA GLY A 262 -19.09 -12.10 15.98
C GLY A 262 -20.25 -12.68 16.80
N ARG A 263 -21.52 -12.45 16.44
CA ARG A 263 -22.67 -12.95 17.20
C ARG A 263 -22.76 -14.49 17.17
N GLU A 264 -22.91 -15.04 15.96
CA GLU A 264 -23.12 -16.47 15.68
C GLU A 264 -21.89 -17.17 15.07
N LYS A 265 -20.75 -16.47 15.05
CA LYS A 265 -19.49 -16.97 14.50
C LYS A 265 -18.39 -16.79 15.54
N PRO A 266 -17.56 -17.80 15.84
CA PRO A 266 -16.52 -17.76 16.87
C PRO A 266 -15.26 -16.99 16.41
N ILE A 267 -15.47 -15.80 15.85
CA ILE A 267 -14.45 -14.93 15.26
C ILE A 267 -14.00 -13.91 16.31
N GLU A 268 -12.68 -13.67 16.38
CA GLU A 268 -12.14 -12.55 17.14
C GLU A 268 -11.83 -11.38 16.19
N VAL A 269 -12.67 -10.34 16.21
CA VAL A 269 -12.46 -9.12 15.40
C VAL A 269 -11.60 -8.15 16.18
N ARG A 270 -10.56 -7.60 15.55
CA ARG A 270 -9.55 -6.74 16.20
C ARG A 270 -9.46 -5.38 15.52
N PHE A 271 -10.00 -4.36 16.17
CA PHE A 271 -9.87 -2.98 15.75
C PHE A 271 -8.47 -2.44 16.06
N ILE A 272 -7.86 -1.75 15.10
CA ILE A 272 -6.50 -1.22 15.18
C ILE A 272 -6.53 0.29 14.99
N GLU A 273 -5.93 1.03 15.93
CA GLU A 273 -5.76 2.48 15.81
C GLU A 273 -4.85 2.82 14.60
N TYR A 274 -5.29 3.74 13.74
CA TYR A 274 -4.54 4.17 12.56
C TYR A 274 -3.19 4.80 12.93
N MET A 275 -2.10 4.16 12.47
CA MET A 275 -0.71 4.54 12.75
C MET A 275 -0.05 5.30 11.58
N PRO A 276 0.92 6.20 11.87
CA PRO A 276 1.80 6.73 10.84
C PRO A 276 2.73 5.62 10.32
N PHE A 277 2.88 5.58 9.01
CA PHE A 277 3.90 4.79 8.29
C PHE A 277 4.50 5.67 7.20
N ASP A 278 5.72 5.36 6.79
CA ASP A 278 6.36 6.10 5.70
C ASP A 278 5.52 6.01 4.40
N GLY A 279 5.45 7.12 3.67
CA GLY A 279 4.57 7.27 2.51
C GLY A 279 3.05 7.28 2.76
N ASN A 280 2.53 6.97 3.96
CA ASN A 280 1.09 7.04 4.23
C ASN A 280 0.65 8.45 4.66
N LYS A 281 -0.46 8.96 4.11
CA LYS A 281 -0.98 10.31 4.38
C LYS A 281 -1.72 10.38 5.72
N TRP A 282 -1.02 10.04 6.80
CA TRP A 282 -1.56 10.00 8.15
C TRP A 282 -1.91 11.39 8.66
N SER A 283 -3.04 11.49 9.35
CA SER A 283 -3.41 12.67 10.12
C SER A 283 -4.13 12.26 11.40
N GLN A 284 -3.90 13.02 12.47
CA GLN A 284 -4.49 12.74 13.79
C GLN A 284 -6.03 12.77 13.76
N GLY A 285 -6.62 13.66 12.95
CA GLY A 285 -8.07 13.72 12.76
C GLY A 285 -8.69 12.47 12.11
N LYS A 286 -7.89 11.70 11.34
CA LYS A 286 -8.33 10.40 10.79
C LYS A 286 -8.19 9.25 11.78
N MET A 287 -7.51 9.43 12.92
CA MET A 287 -7.49 8.41 13.96
C MET A 287 -8.82 8.36 14.71
N LEU A 288 -9.29 7.14 14.98
CA LEU A 288 -10.32 6.87 15.97
C LEU A 288 -9.66 6.20 17.21
N PRO A 289 -9.52 6.90 18.35
CA PRO A 289 -8.94 6.36 19.57
C PRO A 289 -9.73 5.18 20.15
N TYR A 290 -9.04 4.24 20.79
CA TYR A 290 -9.68 3.09 21.46
C TYR A 290 -10.79 3.47 22.46
N LYS A 291 -10.62 4.54 23.24
CA LYS A 291 -11.67 4.99 24.18
C LYS A 291 -12.97 5.39 23.46
N GLU A 292 -12.86 5.97 22.26
CA GLU A 292 -13.99 6.38 21.43
C GLU A 292 -14.66 5.16 20.78
N MET A 293 -13.88 4.25 20.19
CA MET A 293 -14.39 2.97 19.67
C MET A 293 -15.11 2.13 20.74
N LEU A 294 -14.56 2.10 21.96
CA LEU A 294 -15.15 1.37 23.09
C LEU A 294 -16.46 2.04 23.58
N ALA A 295 -16.56 3.38 23.52
CA ALA A 295 -17.77 4.10 23.89
C ALA A 295 -18.91 3.80 22.91
N ILE A 296 -18.67 3.92 21.60
CA ILE A 296 -19.64 3.61 20.52
C ILE A 296 -20.18 2.17 20.66
N ILE A 297 -19.30 1.20 20.95
CA ILE A 297 -19.71 -0.19 21.12
C ILE A 297 -20.50 -0.40 22.43
N ARG A 298 -20.18 0.34 23.50
CA ARG A 298 -20.90 0.27 24.78
C ARG A 298 -22.27 0.96 24.76
N GLU A 299 -22.46 1.95 23.90
CA GLU A 299 -23.76 2.60 23.68
C GLU A 299 -24.80 1.58 23.18
N LYS A 300 -24.43 0.72 22.23
CA LYS A 300 -25.28 -0.40 21.78
C LYS A 300 -25.24 -1.62 22.71
N TYR A 301 -24.11 -1.90 23.37
CA TYR A 301 -23.93 -3.04 24.26
C TYR A 301 -23.38 -2.62 25.64
N PRO A 302 -24.22 -2.11 26.57
CA PRO A 302 -23.77 -1.67 27.89
C PRO A 302 -23.03 -2.76 28.69
N ASN A 303 -23.47 -4.00 28.53
CA ASN A 303 -22.95 -5.19 29.21
C ASN A 303 -21.62 -5.71 28.61
N LEU A 304 -20.84 -4.88 27.91
CA LEU A 304 -19.56 -5.28 27.29
C LEU A 304 -18.46 -5.54 28.34
N GLU A 305 -18.26 -6.82 28.63
CA GLU A 305 -17.27 -7.34 29.59
C GLU A 305 -15.85 -7.32 29.02
N LYS A 306 -14.85 -7.06 29.88
CA LYS A 306 -13.44 -7.26 29.53
C LYS A 306 -13.02 -8.70 29.83
N VAL A 307 -12.35 -9.36 28.88
CA VAL A 307 -11.69 -10.65 29.08
C VAL A 307 -10.33 -10.44 29.77
N ALA A 308 -9.88 -11.39 30.58
CA ALA A 308 -8.55 -11.35 31.18
C ALA A 308 -7.45 -11.39 30.10
N ASP A 309 -6.47 -10.48 30.16
CA ASP A 309 -5.37 -10.43 29.19
C ASP A 309 -4.34 -11.53 29.48
N HIS A 310 -3.73 -12.14 28.46
CA HIS A 310 -2.58 -13.02 28.65
C HIS A 310 -1.24 -12.23 28.73
N LYS A 311 -0.19 -12.86 29.30
CA LYS A 311 1.14 -12.26 29.60
C LYS A 311 1.67 -11.30 28.53
N ASN A 312 1.58 -11.67 27.25
CA ASN A 312 2.15 -10.94 26.11
C ASN A 312 1.07 -10.45 25.12
N ASP A 313 -0.19 -10.29 25.54
CA ASP A 313 -1.27 -9.93 24.63
C ASP A 313 -1.14 -8.52 24.03
N THR A 314 -1.47 -8.40 22.74
CA THR A 314 -1.30 -7.16 21.97
C THR A 314 -2.60 -6.36 21.83
N SER A 315 -3.70 -6.90 22.36
CA SER A 315 -5.06 -6.42 22.18
C SER A 315 -5.80 -6.53 23.51
N LYS A 316 -6.46 -5.45 23.94
CA LYS A 316 -7.41 -5.51 25.05
C LYS A 316 -8.67 -6.19 24.54
N THR A 317 -8.98 -7.38 25.02
CA THR A 317 -10.10 -8.19 24.47
C THR A 317 -11.33 -8.11 25.36
N TYR A 318 -12.49 -8.03 24.71
CA TYR A 318 -13.82 -7.87 25.29
C TYR A 318 -14.79 -8.91 24.70
N ARG A 319 -15.89 -9.14 25.41
CA ARG A 319 -16.98 -10.05 25.04
C ARG A 319 -18.32 -9.33 25.24
N VAL A 320 -19.23 -9.47 24.29
CA VAL A 320 -20.66 -9.18 24.50
C VAL A 320 -21.31 -10.47 25.03
N PRO A 321 -22.00 -10.47 26.18
CA PRO A 321 -22.73 -11.64 26.65
C PRO A 321 -23.70 -12.18 25.60
N GLY A 322 -23.69 -13.51 25.39
CA GLY A 322 -24.48 -14.18 24.36
C GLY A 322 -23.85 -14.23 22.95
N PHE A 323 -22.68 -13.61 22.72
CA PHE A 323 -21.96 -13.74 21.45
C PHE A 323 -20.89 -14.85 21.55
N GLU A 324 -20.71 -15.64 20.49
CA GLU A 324 -19.59 -16.62 20.39
C GLU A 324 -18.24 -15.93 20.16
N GLY A 325 -18.25 -14.85 19.38
CA GLY A 325 -17.09 -14.06 18.99
C GLY A 325 -16.59 -13.12 20.08
N ARG A 326 -15.50 -12.42 19.78
CA ARG A 326 -14.82 -11.49 20.70
C ARG A 326 -14.33 -10.24 19.97
N VAL A 327 -14.24 -9.14 20.71
CA VAL A 327 -13.82 -7.83 20.20
C VAL A 327 -12.50 -7.44 20.85
N GLY A 328 -11.44 -7.30 20.07
CA GLY A 328 -10.12 -6.86 20.53
C GLY A 328 -9.79 -5.44 20.08
N PHE A 329 -9.09 -4.69 20.92
CA PHE A 329 -8.59 -3.34 20.58
C PHE A 329 -7.07 -3.31 20.65
N ILE A 330 -6.41 -3.09 19.51
CA ILE A 330 -4.95 -2.90 19.41
C ILE A 330 -4.67 -1.40 19.53
N THR A 331 -4.34 -0.99 20.76
CA THR A 331 -4.13 0.40 21.18
C THR A 331 -2.74 0.92 20.81
N SER A 332 -2.42 0.85 19.51
CA SER A 332 -1.09 1.09 18.94
C SER A 332 -0.51 2.46 19.28
N MET A 333 -1.36 3.49 19.35
CA MET A 333 -0.97 4.87 19.59
C MET A 333 -1.31 5.29 21.02
N THR A 334 -2.52 4.99 21.51
CA THR A 334 -2.98 5.51 22.81
C THR A 334 -2.42 4.76 24.02
N HIS A 335 -2.18 3.45 23.93
CA HIS A 335 -1.80 2.63 25.08
C HIS A 335 -0.88 1.44 24.70
N ASN A 336 0.35 1.73 24.26
CA ASN A 336 1.55 1.25 24.98
C ASN A 336 1.60 -0.23 25.45
N PHE A 337 1.82 -1.23 24.57
CA PHE A 337 2.05 -2.64 24.97
C PHE A 337 3.55 -3.06 25.02
N CYS A 338 4.48 -2.12 25.15
CA CYS A 338 5.91 -2.41 24.94
C CYS A 338 6.54 -3.26 26.06
N GLY A 339 6.06 -3.14 27.31
CA GLY A 339 6.61 -3.85 28.46
C GLY A 339 6.53 -5.39 28.37
N THR A 340 5.59 -5.93 27.60
CA THR A 340 5.38 -7.39 27.43
C THR A 340 5.63 -7.86 25.98
N CYS A 341 6.36 -7.07 25.19
CA CYS A 341 6.50 -7.28 23.75
C CYS A 341 7.54 -8.34 23.36
N ASN A 342 7.16 -9.62 23.40
CA ASN A 342 7.92 -10.80 22.96
C ASN A 342 8.22 -10.93 21.45
N ARG A 343 7.92 -9.91 20.62
CA ARG A 343 7.95 -10.02 19.15
C ARG A 343 9.31 -9.67 18.54
N LEU A 344 9.74 -10.50 17.58
CA LEU A 344 10.83 -10.23 16.63
C LEU A 344 10.29 -10.30 15.19
N ARG A 345 11.00 -9.66 14.25
CA ARG A 345 10.63 -9.64 12.82
C ARG A 345 11.84 -9.88 11.93
N ILE A 346 11.65 -10.67 10.88
CA ILE A 346 12.57 -10.78 9.74
C ILE A 346 11.83 -10.23 8.51
N THR A 347 12.46 -9.33 7.76
CA THR A 347 11.93 -8.79 6.50
C THR A 347 12.21 -9.71 5.31
N SER A 348 11.64 -9.40 4.15
CA SER A 348 11.69 -10.21 2.93
C SER A 348 13.07 -10.30 2.28
N ASP A 349 13.93 -9.33 2.58
CA ASP A 349 15.36 -9.25 2.29
C ASP A 349 16.24 -9.82 3.43
N GLY A 350 15.65 -10.37 4.50
CA GLY A 350 16.36 -11.04 5.58
C GLY A 350 16.99 -10.15 6.64
N ASN A 351 16.57 -8.90 6.75
CA ASN A 351 16.95 -8.01 7.84
C ASN A 351 16.13 -8.28 9.11
N LEU A 352 16.79 -8.39 10.26
CA LEU A 352 16.20 -8.55 11.58
C LEU A 352 15.79 -7.18 12.15
N LYS A 353 14.50 -7.03 12.50
CA LYS A 353 13.98 -5.88 13.28
C LYS A 353 13.42 -6.35 14.62
N VAL A 354 13.97 -5.83 15.71
CA VAL A 354 13.52 -6.12 17.09
C VAL A 354 12.37 -5.23 17.57
N CYS A 355 12.07 -4.16 16.82
CA CYS A 355 11.00 -3.20 17.06
C CYS A 355 10.18 -2.96 15.77
N LEU A 356 9.03 -2.29 15.87
CA LEU A 356 8.33 -1.73 14.69
C LEU A 356 8.91 -0.36 14.28
N PHE A 357 9.55 0.35 15.20
CA PHE A 357 10.14 1.68 14.97
C PHE A 357 11.58 1.68 15.51
N GLY A 358 12.56 1.93 14.66
CA GLY A 358 13.99 1.96 15.00
C GLY A 358 14.86 1.50 13.84
N ASN A 359 15.91 2.27 13.56
CA ASN A 359 16.68 2.19 12.31
C ASN A 359 17.80 1.14 12.34
N THR A 360 18.04 0.50 13.48
CA THR A 360 19.05 -0.56 13.63
C THR A 360 18.48 -1.91 13.16
N GLU A 361 18.70 -2.19 11.88
CA GLU A 361 18.47 -3.50 11.24
C GLU A 361 19.79 -4.28 11.18
N VAL A 362 19.72 -5.62 11.06
CA VAL A 362 20.92 -6.45 10.81
C VAL A 362 20.57 -7.54 9.78
N SER A 363 21.38 -7.65 8.72
CA SER A 363 21.15 -8.61 7.64
C SER A 363 21.58 -10.02 8.04
N LEU A 364 20.60 -10.87 8.36
CA LEU A 364 20.84 -12.30 8.58
C LEU A 364 21.10 -13.02 7.24
N ARG A 365 20.52 -12.51 6.13
CA ARG A 365 20.71 -13.02 4.76
C ARG A 365 22.19 -13.06 4.38
N ASP A 366 22.89 -11.94 4.54
CA ASP A 366 24.25 -11.80 4.03
C ASP A 366 25.26 -12.58 4.88
N MET A 367 25.01 -12.71 6.19
CA MET A 367 25.75 -13.63 7.06
C MET A 367 25.60 -15.09 6.62
N ILE A 368 24.37 -15.54 6.36
CA ILE A 368 24.08 -16.91 5.93
C ILE A 368 24.74 -17.23 4.59
N ARG A 369 24.70 -16.29 3.65
CA ARG A 369 25.27 -16.48 2.30
C ARG A 369 26.78 -16.35 2.22
N LYS A 370 27.46 -15.88 3.27
CA LYS A 370 28.92 -15.72 3.30
C LYS A 370 29.67 -17.02 2.97
N GLU A 371 29.15 -18.17 3.40
CA GLU A 371 29.71 -19.50 3.05
C GLU A 371 29.28 -20.02 1.67
N ASN A 372 28.28 -19.39 1.04
CA ASN A 372 27.85 -19.66 -0.33
C ASN A 372 28.35 -18.56 -1.30
N ASN A 373 29.51 -17.97 -1.02
CA ASN A 373 30.13 -16.89 -1.80
C ASN A 373 29.26 -15.62 -2.01
N GLY A 374 28.24 -15.40 -1.16
CA GLY A 374 27.26 -14.32 -1.28
C GLY A 374 25.98 -14.69 -2.05
N GLU A 375 25.97 -15.83 -2.74
CA GLU A 375 24.84 -16.25 -3.59
C GLU A 375 23.65 -16.83 -2.79
N PRO A 376 22.41 -16.75 -3.31
CA PRO A 376 21.24 -17.33 -2.68
C PRO A 376 21.36 -18.85 -2.47
N ILE A 377 20.97 -19.33 -1.29
CA ILE A 377 21.05 -20.76 -0.94
C ILE A 377 19.84 -21.51 -1.51
N ASP A 378 20.10 -22.48 -2.39
CA ASP A 378 19.13 -23.45 -2.90
C ASP A 378 19.07 -24.71 -2.01
N ASP A 379 18.22 -25.68 -2.37
CA ASP A 379 18.07 -26.91 -1.59
C ASP A 379 19.37 -27.75 -1.56
N LYS A 380 20.21 -27.69 -2.60
CA LYS A 380 21.50 -28.41 -2.65
C LYS A 380 22.56 -27.77 -1.77
N ALA A 381 22.66 -26.44 -1.78
CA ALA A 381 23.55 -25.68 -0.89
C ALA A 381 23.11 -25.80 0.58
N MET A 382 21.80 -25.93 0.85
CA MET A 382 21.27 -26.23 2.18
C MET A 382 21.76 -27.58 2.72
N GLU A 383 21.76 -28.60 1.87
CA GLU A 383 22.23 -29.95 2.21
C GLU A 383 23.75 -30.01 2.34
N SER A 384 24.52 -29.44 1.39
CA SER A 384 25.99 -29.49 1.41
C SER A 384 26.62 -28.71 2.56
N LEU A 385 26.02 -27.59 2.99
CA LEU A 385 26.46 -26.79 4.14
C LEU A 385 25.94 -27.32 5.50
N GLY A 386 25.17 -28.43 5.51
CA GLY A 386 24.66 -29.08 6.73
C GLY A 386 23.72 -28.22 7.59
N LEU A 387 23.19 -27.12 7.03
CA LEU A 387 22.58 -26.00 7.74
C LEU A 387 21.40 -26.40 8.65
N LEU A 388 20.54 -27.33 8.21
CA LEU A 388 19.40 -27.81 9.04
C LEU A 388 19.83 -28.74 10.18
N GLU A 389 21.03 -29.32 10.13
CA GLU A 389 21.58 -30.06 11.26
C GLU A 389 22.30 -29.15 12.24
N SER A 390 23.13 -28.23 11.77
CA SER A 390 23.84 -27.27 12.63
C SER A 390 22.85 -26.42 13.45
N ALA A 391 21.77 -25.92 12.84
CA ALA A 391 20.68 -25.23 13.54
C ALA A 391 20.02 -26.07 14.65
N ARG A 392 19.90 -27.40 14.47
CA ARG A 392 19.39 -28.30 15.53
C ARG A 392 20.44 -28.63 16.59
N ARG A 393 21.74 -28.64 16.23
CA ARG A 393 22.86 -28.85 17.16
C ARG A 393 23.08 -27.63 18.06
N ALA A 394 22.88 -26.41 17.56
CA ALA A 394 22.96 -25.14 18.29
C ALA A 394 21.97 -24.97 19.47
N ARG A 395 21.09 -25.96 19.70
CA ARG A 395 20.22 -26.09 20.88
C ARG A 395 20.89 -26.77 22.08
N ARG A 396 21.99 -27.50 21.88
CA ARG A 396 22.61 -28.36 22.91
C ARG A 396 23.64 -27.63 23.77
N THR A 397 24.02 -26.42 23.36
CA THR A 397 25.12 -25.58 23.85
C THR A 397 25.16 -25.38 25.38
N GLU A 398 24.00 -25.41 26.06
CA GLU A 398 23.91 -25.21 27.52
C GLU A 398 24.11 -26.48 28.37
N GLN A 399 24.16 -27.69 27.77
CA GLN A 399 24.09 -28.94 28.55
C GLN A 399 25.32 -29.84 28.43
N GLU A 400 25.92 -29.94 27.24
CA GLU A 400 27.11 -30.76 26.98
C GLU A 400 28.00 -30.03 25.96
N GLY A 401 29.32 -30.20 26.06
CA GLY A 401 30.34 -29.49 25.28
C GLY A 401 30.41 -29.88 23.80
N ALA A 402 29.28 -29.78 23.08
CA ALA A 402 29.18 -30.07 21.67
C ALA A 402 29.83 -28.96 20.82
N PHE A 403 30.57 -29.34 19.79
CA PHE A 403 31.04 -28.41 18.75
C PHE A 403 29.85 -27.77 18.03
N VAL A 404 29.52 -26.53 18.41
CA VAL A 404 28.66 -25.65 17.63
C VAL A 404 29.50 -25.05 16.51
N ASN A 405 28.98 -25.03 15.29
CA ASN A 405 29.66 -24.38 14.16
C ASN A 405 29.72 -22.86 14.39
N GLN A 406 30.85 -22.24 14.04
CA GLN A 406 31.15 -20.84 14.36
C GLN A 406 30.13 -19.88 13.74
N ARG A 407 29.67 -20.12 12.50
CA ARG A 407 28.61 -19.36 11.83
C ARG A 407 27.36 -19.24 12.71
N GLU A 408 26.91 -20.34 13.30
CA GLU A 408 25.72 -20.39 14.13
C GLU A 408 25.93 -19.62 15.45
N LEU A 409 27.14 -19.61 16.02
CA LEU A 409 27.48 -18.77 17.17
C LEU A 409 27.51 -17.28 16.79
N ASP A 410 28.20 -16.90 15.71
CA ASP A 410 28.28 -15.53 15.21
C ASP A 410 26.88 -14.94 14.93
N LEU A 411 26.03 -15.75 14.29
CA LEU A 411 24.65 -15.40 13.96
C LEU A 411 23.78 -15.28 15.22
N LEU A 412 23.97 -16.15 16.21
CA LEU A 412 23.25 -16.08 17.48
C LEU A 412 23.69 -14.89 18.35
N ASP A 413 24.99 -14.58 18.42
CA ASP A 413 25.46 -13.40 19.16
C ASP A 413 24.96 -12.10 18.51
N ILE A 414 25.02 -11.99 17.18
CA ILE A 414 24.46 -10.82 16.48
C ILE A 414 22.94 -10.68 16.66
N ILE A 415 22.19 -11.80 16.68
CA ILE A 415 20.77 -11.80 17.11
C ILE A 415 20.65 -11.31 18.56
N GLY A 416 21.49 -11.81 19.47
CA GLY A 416 21.53 -11.41 20.89
C GLY A 416 21.85 -9.94 21.10
N MET A 417 22.83 -9.38 20.41
CA MET A 417 23.17 -7.96 20.39
C MET A 417 21.99 -7.12 19.91
N ALA A 418 21.31 -7.54 18.85
CA ALA A 418 20.12 -6.85 18.35
C ALA A 418 18.97 -6.90 19.37
N VAL A 419 18.70 -8.07 19.98
CA VAL A 419 17.67 -8.26 21.00
C VAL A 419 17.95 -7.42 22.26
N LYS A 420 19.19 -7.43 22.76
CA LYS A 420 19.61 -6.67 23.96
C LYS A 420 19.52 -5.14 23.76
N ARG A 421 19.59 -4.63 22.52
CA ARG A 421 19.36 -3.21 22.15
C ARG A 421 17.87 -2.78 22.17
N LYS A 422 16.92 -3.69 22.41
CA LYS A 422 15.47 -3.40 22.32
C LYS A 422 14.96 -2.55 23.50
N LYS A 423 14.64 -1.28 23.22
CA LYS A 423 14.13 -0.30 24.21
C LYS A 423 12.90 -0.79 25.00
N ALA A 424 12.74 -0.32 26.25
CA ALA A 424 11.62 -0.66 27.14
C ALA A 424 10.26 -0.23 26.57
N LYS A 425 10.19 0.99 26.02
CA LYS A 425 9.03 1.63 25.39
C LYS A 425 9.43 2.11 23.98
N HIS A 426 8.46 2.33 23.09
CA HIS A 426 8.72 3.06 21.84
C HIS A 426 9.24 4.47 22.19
N ALA A 427 10.33 4.88 21.53
CA ALA A 427 10.87 6.23 21.67
C ALA A 427 9.98 7.24 20.94
N GLY A 428 9.99 8.50 21.40
CA GLY A 428 9.52 9.65 20.63
C GLY A 428 8.12 9.51 20.02
N MET A 429 7.04 9.34 20.79
CA MET A 429 5.68 9.22 20.21
C MET A 429 5.29 10.43 19.33
N GLY A 430 5.82 11.63 19.61
CA GLY A 430 5.68 12.80 18.74
C GLY A 430 6.61 12.80 17.52
N GLU A 431 7.76 12.13 17.60
CA GLU A 431 8.79 12.02 16.55
C GLU A 431 8.44 10.94 15.51
N LEU A 432 7.52 10.02 15.81
CA LEU A 432 7.06 8.92 14.93
C LEU A 432 6.61 9.37 13.52
N LYS A 433 6.28 10.66 13.32
CA LYS A 433 5.96 11.25 12.01
C LYS A 433 7.17 11.47 11.11
N HIS A 434 8.36 11.59 11.69
CA HIS A 434 9.60 12.00 11.03
C HIS A 434 10.71 10.92 11.13
N MET A 435 10.50 9.89 11.95
CA MET A 435 11.31 8.68 11.89
C MET A 435 11.06 7.95 10.56
N LYS A 436 12.07 7.91 9.68
CA LYS A 436 12.09 6.99 8.52
C LYS A 436 11.86 5.57 9.01
N ASN A 437 10.67 5.03 8.78
CA ASN A 437 10.31 3.69 9.23
C ASN A 437 10.14 2.76 8.03
N ARG A 438 11.26 2.24 7.54
CA ARG A 438 11.31 1.25 6.47
C ARG A 438 10.27 0.14 6.75
N PRO A 439 9.22 0.00 5.93
CA PRO A 439 8.12 -0.89 6.24
C PRO A 439 8.51 -2.37 6.05
N MET A 440 7.51 -3.26 6.09
CA MET A 440 7.73 -4.73 6.02
C MET A 440 8.02 -5.24 4.58
N ILE A 441 8.21 -4.28 3.68
CA ILE A 441 8.44 -4.30 2.23
C ILE A 441 9.40 -3.11 2.00
N LEU A 442 10.40 -3.20 1.12
CA LEU A 442 11.18 -2.04 0.72
C LEU A 442 10.29 -1.03 -0.03
N ILE A 443 10.27 0.22 0.43
CA ILE A 443 9.56 1.35 -0.22
C ILE A 443 10.54 2.52 -0.51
N ASP A 444 11.82 2.30 -0.25
CA ASP A 444 12.91 3.23 -0.50
C ASP A 444 13.36 3.17 -1.97
N GLU A 445 13.75 4.31 -2.53
CA GLU A 445 14.46 4.37 -3.81
C GLU A 445 15.86 3.73 -3.70
N PRO A 446 16.43 3.16 -4.77
CA PRO A 446 17.74 2.52 -4.73
C PRO A 446 18.83 3.54 -4.44
N ALA A 447 19.35 3.53 -3.22
CA ALA A 447 20.49 4.35 -2.82
C ALA A 447 21.72 3.97 -3.67
N ILE A 448 22.22 4.93 -4.45
CA ILE A 448 23.47 4.80 -5.20
C ILE A 448 24.61 4.63 -4.18
N PRO A 449 25.47 3.60 -4.30
CA PRO A 449 26.65 3.48 -3.44
C PRO A 449 27.62 4.64 -3.71
N PHE A 450 27.73 5.56 -2.75
CA PHE A 450 28.82 6.55 -2.73
C PHE A 450 30.10 5.88 -2.23
N ASP A 451 30.89 5.37 -3.17
CA ASP A 451 32.18 4.73 -2.87
C ASP A 451 33.27 5.80 -2.64
N ASN A 452 33.42 6.21 -1.38
CA ASN A 452 34.37 7.23 -0.95
C ASN A 452 35.78 6.65 -0.67
N HIS A 453 36.40 6.03 -1.67
CA HIS A 453 37.84 5.71 -1.62
C HIS A 453 38.56 5.92 -2.97
N MET A 454 39.28 7.03 -3.08
CA MET A 454 40.19 7.32 -4.19
C MET A 454 41.63 7.46 -3.68
N PRO A 455 42.59 6.70 -4.24
CA PRO A 455 44.01 7.00 -4.17
C PRO A 455 44.56 7.54 -5.51
N ASN A 456 45.19 8.72 -5.44
CA ASN A 456 46.19 9.29 -6.35
C ASN A 456 47.26 8.24 -6.79
N ILE A 457 48.03 8.32 -7.90
CA ILE A 457 48.34 9.32 -8.98
C ILE A 457 49.02 8.52 -10.15
N PRO A 458 49.23 8.99 -11.43
CA PRO A 458 49.69 10.32 -11.86
C PRO A 458 48.97 10.94 -13.09
N ARG A 459 49.52 10.79 -14.32
CA ARG A 459 49.24 11.51 -15.59
C ARG A 459 49.86 10.78 -16.81
N MET A 460 49.56 11.30 -18.02
CA MET A 460 50.14 11.05 -19.37
C MET A 460 49.53 9.88 -20.19
N VAL A 461 49.31 9.95 -21.53
CA VAL A 461 49.63 10.97 -22.59
C VAL A 461 48.39 11.25 -23.48
N HIS A 462 48.40 12.35 -24.26
CA HIS A 462 47.44 12.65 -25.35
C HIS A 462 47.83 12.00 -26.69
N ILE A 463 46.90 11.29 -27.33
CA ILE A 463 46.74 10.96 -28.78
C ILE A 463 45.29 10.44 -28.90
N GLY A 464 44.51 10.62 -29.96
CA GLY A 464 44.73 11.20 -31.29
C GLY A 464 43.79 10.48 -32.27
N LYS A 465 43.09 11.21 -33.16
CA LYS A 465 41.97 10.67 -33.96
C LYS A 465 42.39 9.50 -34.87
N LEU A 466 41.55 8.47 -34.96
CA LEU A 466 41.45 7.61 -36.15
C LEU A 466 39.99 7.16 -36.39
N LEU A 467 39.67 6.77 -37.63
CA LEU A 467 38.29 6.58 -38.11
C LEU A 467 37.98 5.12 -38.47
N ALA A 468 36.72 4.75 -38.23
CA ALA A 468 35.89 3.77 -38.96
C ALA A 468 36.46 2.36 -39.27
N ARG A 469 35.79 1.32 -38.75
CA ARG A 469 34.83 0.52 -39.54
C ARG A 469 34.09 -0.54 -38.69
N SER A 470 32.89 -0.91 -39.13
CA SER A 470 32.22 -2.17 -38.78
C SER A 470 32.63 -3.25 -39.79
N PRO A 471 32.68 -4.53 -39.39
CA PRO A 471 31.76 -5.48 -40.03
C PRO A 471 31.11 -6.48 -39.06
N TRP A 472 29.94 -6.99 -39.45
CA TRP A 472 29.33 -8.21 -38.90
C TRP A 472 29.65 -9.41 -39.80
N SER A 473 30.34 -10.42 -39.25
CA SER A 473 30.44 -11.83 -39.66
C SER A 473 31.54 -12.49 -38.79
N THR A 474 31.57 -13.78 -38.49
CA THR A 474 30.84 -14.95 -39.03
C THR A 474 30.53 -15.95 -37.89
N ILE A 475 29.36 -16.60 -37.90
CA ILE A 475 29.13 -17.87 -37.20
C ILE A 475 28.48 -18.85 -38.19
N PRO A 476 29.06 -20.03 -38.46
CA PRO A 476 28.44 -21.05 -39.31
C PRO A 476 27.18 -21.68 -38.67
N THR A 477 26.26 -22.10 -39.52
CA THR A 477 25.06 -22.88 -39.17
C THR A 477 25.38 -24.38 -38.97
N HIS A 478 24.35 -25.24 -39.01
CA HIS A 478 24.44 -26.72 -39.08
C HIS A 478 24.44 -27.54 -37.77
N PHE A 479 23.88 -27.02 -36.67
CA PHE A 479 23.34 -27.85 -35.57
C PHE A 479 21.86 -27.50 -35.24
N LEU A 480 21.02 -27.48 -36.27
CA LEU A 480 19.56 -27.28 -36.16
C LEU A 480 18.79 -28.29 -37.05
N PRO A 481 18.19 -29.34 -36.48
CA PRO A 481 17.11 -30.09 -37.10
C PRO A 481 15.81 -29.27 -37.11
N THR A 482 14.98 -29.44 -38.13
CA THR A 482 13.79 -28.62 -38.37
C THR A 482 12.53 -29.14 -37.67
N ALA A 483 11.86 -28.27 -36.90
CA ALA A 483 10.50 -28.48 -36.40
C ALA A 483 9.71 -27.17 -36.48
N SER A 484 8.59 -27.16 -37.19
CA SER A 484 7.83 -25.95 -37.51
C SER A 484 7.02 -25.41 -36.32
N PRO A 485 7.01 -24.09 -36.05
CA PRO A 485 6.28 -23.52 -34.93
C PRO A 485 4.76 -23.50 -35.17
N SER A 486 4.01 -24.20 -34.31
CA SER A 486 2.55 -24.12 -34.27
C SER A 486 2.09 -22.77 -33.69
N ARG A 487 1.00 -22.22 -34.25
CA ARG A 487 0.59 -20.83 -34.03
C ARG A 487 -0.14 -20.58 -32.70
N ALA A 488 -0.03 -19.34 -32.24
CA ALA A 488 -0.94 -18.73 -31.26
C ALA A 488 -2.42 -18.78 -31.73
N PRO A 489 -3.40 -18.64 -30.82
CA PRO A 489 -4.83 -18.68 -31.16
C PRO A 489 -5.28 -17.41 -31.90
N PHE A 490 -5.08 -17.37 -33.21
CA PHE A 490 -5.72 -16.39 -34.09
C PHE A 490 -7.22 -16.69 -34.23
N ARG A 491 -8.07 -15.72 -33.87
CA ARG A 491 -9.46 -15.71 -34.35
C ARG A 491 -9.47 -15.29 -35.82
N LEU A 492 -9.72 -16.23 -36.72
CA LEU A 492 -10.03 -15.94 -38.12
C LEU A 492 -11.54 -15.80 -38.30
N TYR A 493 -11.96 -14.74 -38.98
CA TYR A 493 -13.32 -14.61 -39.49
C TYR A 493 -13.47 -15.50 -40.74
N SER A 494 -14.61 -16.19 -40.88
CA SER A 494 -14.93 -16.91 -42.11
C SER A 494 -15.48 -15.95 -43.15
N THR A 495 -14.80 -15.84 -44.30
CA THR A 495 -15.30 -15.13 -45.49
C THR A 495 -15.55 -16.12 -46.61
N GLN A 496 -16.69 -16.84 -46.55
CA GLN A 496 -17.20 -17.58 -47.71
C GLN A 496 -18.24 -16.72 -48.42
N ARG A 497 -17.92 -16.32 -49.66
CA ARG A 497 -18.91 -15.85 -50.63
C ARG A 497 -19.57 -17.07 -51.29
N PRO A 498 -20.91 -17.20 -51.29
CA PRO A 498 -21.60 -17.89 -52.36
C PRO A 498 -21.35 -17.15 -53.68
N LEU A 499 -21.29 -17.89 -54.78
CA LEU A 499 -21.29 -17.31 -56.13
C LEU A 499 -22.72 -16.95 -56.54
N GLU A 500 -22.85 -15.93 -57.37
CA GLU A 500 -24.09 -15.62 -58.10
C GLU A 500 -24.39 -16.72 -59.15
N PRO A 501 -25.65 -16.93 -59.55
CA PRO A 501 -26.20 -16.04 -60.59
C PRO A 501 -27.71 -15.73 -60.54
N SER A 502 -28.04 -14.46 -60.84
CA SER A 502 -29.11 -14.04 -61.76
C SER A 502 -30.61 -14.20 -61.41
N ASN A 503 -31.35 -13.14 -61.75
CA ASN A 503 -32.72 -13.13 -62.29
C ASN A 503 -33.87 -13.77 -61.48
N LEU A 504 -34.66 -12.94 -60.78
CA LEU A 504 -35.91 -12.38 -61.36
C LEU A 504 -36.58 -11.33 -60.44
N ARG A 505 -37.48 -10.54 -61.04
CA ARG A 505 -38.40 -9.63 -60.31
C ARG A 505 -39.46 -10.43 -59.54
N THR A 506 -39.99 -9.88 -58.45
CA THR A 506 -41.38 -9.36 -58.33
C THR A 506 -41.61 -8.74 -56.93
N THR A 507 -42.60 -7.85 -56.79
CA THR A 507 -43.03 -7.14 -55.56
C THR A 507 -44.28 -7.83 -54.95
N PRO A 508 -44.97 -7.36 -53.88
CA PRO A 508 -44.70 -6.28 -52.92
C PRO A 508 -44.84 -6.70 -51.41
N ASN A 509 -44.82 -5.70 -50.53
CA ASN A 509 -45.31 -5.62 -49.13
C ASN A 509 -46.66 -6.32 -48.81
N PRO A 510 -47.12 -6.39 -47.52
CA PRO A 510 -46.40 -6.35 -46.23
C PRO A 510 -46.95 -7.32 -45.13
N SER A 511 -46.19 -7.61 -44.05
CA SER A 511 -46.78 -7.83 -42.69
C SER A 511 -45.78 -8.05 -41.52
N SER A 512 -46.23 -7.64 -40.31
CA SER A 512 -45.86 -8.12 -38.95
C SER A 512 -44.41 -8.31 -38.48
N LYS A 513 -43.96 -7.34 -37.67
CA LYS A 513 -43.40 -7.49 -36.30
C LYS A 513 -42.34 -8.59 -36.01
N ALA A 514 -41.08 -8.17 -35.88
CA ALA A 514 -40.24 -8.41 -34.69
C ALA A 514 -39.00 -7.49 -34.71
N PRO A 515 -38.58 -6.84 -33.60
CA PRO A 515 -37.32 -6.10 -33.53
C PRO A 515 -36.18 -7.00 -33.01
N PRO A 516 -35.18 -7.38 -33.83
CA PRO A 516 -33.93 -7.92 -33.31
C PRO A 516 -33.11 -6.79 -32.68
N THR A 517 -32.71 -6.96 -31.42
CA THR A 517 -31.84 -6.01 -30.71
C THR A 517 -30.44 -5.99 -31.33
N SER A 518 -30.15 -5.00 -32.15
CA SER A 518 -28.78 -4.67 -32.54
C SER A 518 -28.02 -4.08 -31.36
N ILE A 519 -26.77 -4.51 -31.17
CA ILE A 519 -25.83 -3.81 -30.30
C ILE A 519 -25.49 -2.49 -30.99
N PRO A 520 -25.59 -1.32 -30.31
CA PRO A 520 -25.20 -0.06 -30.93
C PRO A 520 -23.67 0.01 -31.06
N ASP A 521 -23.19 0.02 -32.31
CA ASP A 521 -21.85 0.53 -32.63
C ASP A 521 -21.71 2.01 -32.24
N LEU A 522 -20.48 2.53 -32.17
CA LEU A 522 -20.27 3.97 -31.97
C LEU A 522 -21.00 4.76 -33.08
N PRO A 523 -21.74 5.83 -32.75
CA PRO A 523 -22.51 6.59 -33.73
C PRO A 523 -21.59 7.16 -34.81
N THR A 524 -21.77 6.67 -36.04
CA THR A 524 -20.84 6.87 -37.16
C THR A 524 -20.82 8.31 -37.68
N ALA A 525 -21.87 9.09 -37.38
CA ALA A 525 -22.03 10.49 -37.77
C ALA A 525 -22.05 11.38 -36.52
N SER A 526 -21.21 12.43 -36.55
CA SER A 526 -21.29 13.56 -35.63
C SER A 526 -22.05 14.70 -36.33
N ASP A 527 -22.71 15.57 -35.59
CA ASP A 527 -23.37 16.75 -36.15
C ASP A 527 -22.35 17.66 -36.88
N PRO A 528 -22.69 18.21 -38.07
CA PRO A 528 -21.75 19.01 -38.86
C PRO A 528 -21.40 20.37 -38.24
N SER A 529 -22.20 20.87 -37.29
CA SER A 529 -21.94 22.10 -36.54
C SER A 529 -21.33 21.85 -35.16
N LEU A 530 -21.73 20.76 -34.49
CA LEU A 530 -21.34 20.43 -33.11
C LEU A 530 -20.77 19.00 -33.03
N PRO A 531 -19.46 18.79 -33.25
CA PRO A 531 -18.86 17.46 -33.46
C PRO A 531 -18.89 16.52 -32.23
N HIS A 532 -19.37 16.99 -31.08
CA HIS A 532 -19.58 16.23 -29.84
C HIS A 532 -21.04 15.81 -29.61
N LEU A 533 -21.94 16.13 -30.54
CA LEU A 533 -23.32 15.67 -30.57
C LEU A 533 -23.54 14.77 -31.78
N THR A 534 -24.40 13.77 -31.62
CA THR A 534 -25.02 13.07 -32.75
C THR A 534 -26.15 13.93 -33.35
N PRO A 535 -26.65 13.61 -34.56
CA PRO A 535 -27.88 14.21 -35.09
C PRO A 535 -29.13 14.01 -34.21
N SER A 536 -29.10 13.12 -33.21
CA SER A 536 -30.16 12.97 -32.20
C SER A 536 -29.87 13.72 -30.89
N GLN A 537 -28.94 14.68 -30.92
CA GLN A 537 -28.50 15.52 -29.78
C GLN A 537 -27.94 14.73 -28.58
N THR A 538 -27.60 13.45 -28.75
CA THR A 538 -26.90 12.68 -27.72
C THR A 538 -25.40 12.97 -27.75
N VAL A 539 -24.78 13.09 -26.57
CA VAL A 539 -23.37 13.46 -26.42
C VAL A 539 -22.45 12.26 -26.69
N HIS A 540 -21.41 12.46 -27.51
CA HIS A 540 -20.38 11.45 -27.77
C HIS A 540 -18.97 12.05 -27.93
N MET A 541 -17.95 11.21 -27.79
CA MET A 541 -16.57 11.58 -28.15
C MET A 541 -16.39 11.39 -29.66
N THR A 542 -16.01 12.44 -30.37
CA THR A 542 -15.78 12.42 -31.82
C THR A 542 -14.69 11.41 -32.19
N SER A 543 -14.93 10.53 -33.16
CA SER A 543 -13.87 9.64 -33.66
C SER A 543 -12.79 10.44 -34.41
N ILE A 544 -11.53 10.25 -34.04
CA ILE A 544 -10.37 10.87 -34.69
C ILE A 544 -9.53 9.89 -35.52
N SER A 545 -9.92 8.62 -35.57
CA SER A 545 -9.15 7.54 -36.21
C SER A 545 -8.88 7.78 -37.70
N HIS A 546 -9.78 8.48 -38.39
CA HIS A 546 -9.69 8.84 -39.81
C HIS A 546 -8.83 10.09 -40.11
N LYS A 547 -8.33 10.79 -39.07
CA LYS A 547 -7.53 12.01 -39.23
C LYS A 547 -6.04 11.63 -39.28
N ALA A 548 -5.29 12.26 -40.17
CA ALA A 548 -3.83 12.08 -40.24
C ALA A 548 -3.15 12.66 -38.99
N GLU A 549 -2.03 12.05 -38.61
CA GLU A 549 -1.15 12.53 -37.55
C GLU A 549 -0.30 13.69 -38.09
N THR A 550 -0.32 14.82 -37.38
CA THR A 550 0.45 16.02 -37.72
C THR A 550 1.00 16.64 -36.45
N THR A 551 2.14 17.33 -36.56
CA THR A 551 2.65 18.17 -35.48
C THR A 551 1.76 19.38 -35.33
N ARG A 552 1.29 19.64 -34.11
CA ARG A 552 0.29 20.68 -33.79
C ARG A 552 0.75 21.50 -32.61
N VAL A 553 0.36 22.77 -32.61
CA VAL A 553 0.66 23.72 -31.53
C VAL A 553 -0.59 24.53 -31.21
N ALA A 554 -0.86 24.75 -29.93
CA ALA A 554 -1.83 25.72 -29.46
C ALA A 554 -1.20 26.61 -28.39
N THR A 555 -1.53 27.90 -28.39
CA THR A 555 -1.20 28.83 -27.31
C THR A 555 -2.49 29.46 -26.80
N ALA A 556 -2.67 29.43 -25.48
CA ALA A 556 -3.75 30.13 -24.77
C ALA A 556 -3.17 31.16 -23.81
N VAL A 557 -3.96 32.19 -23.50
CA VAL A 557 -3.64 33.20 -22.48
C VAL A 557 -4.77 33.32 -21.46
N CYS A 558 -4.45 33.74 -20.24
CA CYS A 558 -5.40 34.16 -19.21
C CYS A 558 -4.81 35.33 -18.39
N ARG A 559 -5.64 36.28 -17.97
CA ARG A 559 -5.23 37.39 -17.10
C ARG A 559 -5.83 37.24 -15.70
N VAL A 560 -5.02 37.41 -14.65
CA VAL A 560 -5.48 37.51 -13.26
C VAL A 560 -5.26 38.93 -12.77
N THR A 561 -6.33 39.63 -12.38
CA THR A 561 -6.29 41.04 -11.97
C THR A 561 -6.32 41.18 -10.45
N PHE A 562 -5.74 42.26 -9.94
CA PHE A 562 -5.66 42.54 -8.49
C PHE A 562 -6.61 43.68 -8.08
N SER A 563 -7.18 43.60 -6.88
CA SER A 563 -8.04 44.64 -6.30
C SER A 563 -7.31 45.55 -5.31
N ASN A 564 -6.06 45.26 -4.99
CA ASN A 564 -5.17 46.11 -4.19
C ASN A 564 -3.70 45.83 -4.55
N PRO A 565 -2.72 46.69 -4.21
CA PRO A 565 -1.35 46.58 -4.74
C PRO A 565 -0.48 45.52 -4.06
N LYS A 566 -0.97 44.81 -3.02
CA LYS A 566 -0.16 43.86 -2.23
C LYS A 566 0.27 42.60 -3.00
N PRO A 567 -0.55 41.96 -3.86
CA PRO A 567 -0.08 40.84 -4.67
C PRO A 567 1.05 41.28 -5.61
N TYR A 568 0.86 42.39 -6.33
CA TYR A 568 1.85 42.87 -7.30
C TYR A 568 3.23 43.11 -6.65
N SER A 569 3.29 43.79 -5.51
CA SER A 569 4.56 44.00 -4.80
C SER A 569 5.16 42.70 -4.24
N LEU A 570 4.36 41.79 -3.68
CA LEU A 570 4.82 40.48 -3.21
C LEU A 570 5.33 39.56 -4.33
N LEU A 571 4.88 39.78 -5.57
CA LEU A 571 5.27 39.00 -6.76
C LEU A 571 6.47 39.59 -7.52
N THR A 572 6.88 40.82 -7.19
CA THR A 572 7.95 41.56 -7.91
C THR A 572 9.12 41.99 -7.04
N THR A 573 8.98 41.94 -5.71
CA THR A 573 10.11 42.16 -4.79
C THR A 573 11.04 40.95 -4.78
N ALA A 574 12.35 41.17 -4.58
CA ALA A 574 13.36 40.09 -4.54
C ALA A 574 13.08 39.03 -3.45
N ASP A 575 12.39 39.42 -2.36
CA ASP A 575 11.87 38.54 -1.31
C ASP A 575 10.64 37.72 -1.74
N GLY A 576 10.55 37.28 -3.00
CA GLY A 576 9.37 36.67 -3.64
C GLY A 576 8.85 35.34 -3.04
N TYR A 577 9.41 34.93 -1.90
CA TYR A 577 8.90 33.85 -1.07
C TYR A 577 7.74 34.34 -0.21
N THR A 578 6.51 34.07 -0.63
CA THR A 578 5.37 34.14 0.30
C THR A 578 5.55 33.10 1.43
N LYS A 579 4.73 33.18 2.49
CA LYS A 579 4.64 32.09 3.49
C LYS A 579 4.24 30.71 2.92
N LYS A 580 3.89 30.63 1.63
CA LYS A 580 3.63 29.39 0.87
C LYS A 580 4.75 29.03 -0.14
N GLY A 581 5.78 29.87 -0.30
CA GLY A 581 6.84 29.74 -1.31
C GLY A 581 6.69 30.71 -2.50
N ASP A 582 7.51 30.49 -3.54
CA ASP A 582 7.44 31.20 -4.83
C ASP A 582 6.13 30.88 -5.56
N VAL A 583 5.31 31.90 -5.76
CA VAL A 583 4.00 31.78 -6.43
C VAL A 583 4.13 31.49 -7.92
N LEU A 584 5.12 32.09 -8.59
CA LEU A 584 5.28 32.03 -10.05
C LEU A 584 5.76 30.64 -10.47
N SER A 585 6.77 30.09 -9.80
CA SER A 585 7.23 28.71 -10.09
C SER A 585 6.16 27.67 -9.75
N VAL A 586 5.44 27.81 -8.64
CA VAL A 586 4.36 26.89 -8.26
C VAL A 586 3.19 26.96 -9.25
N ALA A 587 2.79 28.16 -9.70
CA ALA A 587 1.77 28.32 -10.73
C ALA A 587 2.20 27.79 -12.11
N ARG A 588 3.47 27.98 -12.49
CA ARG A 588 4.06 27.42 -13.73
C ARG A 588 4.01 25.88 -13.72
N ILE A 589 4.43 25.25 -12.63
CA ILE A 589 4.35 23.79 -12.46
C ILE A 589 2.88 23.31 -12.49
N ALA A 590 1.97 24.02 -11.80
CA ALA A 590 0.55 23.67 -11.79
C ALA A 590 -0.10 23.75 -13.18
N GLY A 591 0.23 24.76 -13.98
CA GLY A 591 -0.23 24.85 -15.37
C GLY A 591 0.29 23.70 -16.25
N ILE A 592 1.58 23.36 -16.13
CA ILE A 592 2.17 22.20 -16.84
C ILE A 592 1.48 20.89 -16.43
N MET A 593 1.17 20.71 -15.13
CA MET A 593 0.46 19.53 -14.65
C MET A 593 -1.01 19.48 -15.10
N ALA A 594 -1.69 20.63 -15.15
CA ALA A 594 -3.07 20.73 -15.59
C ALA A 594 -3.22 20.39 -17.08
N ALA A 595 -2.36 20.96 -17.94
CA ALA A 595 -2.32 20.64 -19.37
C ALA A 595 -2.09 19.14 -19.63
N LYS A 596 -1.22 18.47 -18.85
CA LYS A 596 -0.99 17.01 -18.95
C LYS A 596 -2.19 16.15 -18.51
N LYS A 597 -3.17 16.72 -17.81
CA LYS A 597 -4.33 16.03 -17.23
C LYS A 597 -5.67 16.45 -17.84
N THR A 598 -5.65 17.11 -18.98
CA THR A 598 -6.86 17.64 -19.66
C THR A 598 -7.93 16.57 -19.87
N ALA A 599 -7.56 15.37 -20.33
CA ALA A 599 -8.50 14.25 -20.50
C ALA A 599 -8.98 13.60 -19.18
N ASP A 600 -8.32 13.84 -18.04
CA ASP A 600 -8.82 13.45 -16.71
C ASP A 600 -9.93 14.42 -16.22
N ILE A 601 -9.97 15.63 -16.78
CA ILE A 601 -10.81 16.76 -16.33
C ILE A 601 -11.97 17.03 -17.30
N ILE A 602 -11.75 16.87 -18.61
CA ILE A 602 -12.68 17.20 -19.69
C ILE A 602 -13.11 15.90 -20.38
N PRO A 603 -14.31 15.35 -20.10
CA PRO A 603 -14.68 13.98 -20.46
C PRO A 603 -14.71 13.63 -21.97
N LEU A 604 -14.70 14.64 -22.84
CA LEU A 604 -14.72 14.47 -24.30
C LEU A 604 -13.39 14.82 -24.98
N ALA A 605 -12.37 15.24 -24.22
CA ALA A 605 -11.01 15.38 -24.72
C ALA A 605 -10.37 14.00 -24.89
N HIS A 606 -9.62 13.81 -25.98
CA HIS A 606 -9.02 12.50 -26.27
C HIS A 606 -7.83 12.21 -25.34
N PRO A 607 -7.79 11.06 -24.65
CA PRO A 607 -6.65 10.72 -23.81
C PRO A 607 -5.41 10.39 -24.65
N GLY A 608 -4.22 10.73 -24.13
CA GLY A 608 -2.95 10.25 -24.68
C GLY A 608 -2.46 10.94 -25.96
N LEU A 609 -2.74 12.24 -26.16
CA LEU A 609 -2.42 13.02 -27.38
C LEU A 609 -0.94 13.12 -27.80
N GLY A 610 0.00 12.44 -27.16
CA GLY A 610 1.42 12.51 -27.54
C GLY A 610 1.99 13.92 -27.40
N ILE A 611 1.73 14.58 -26.27
CA ILE A 611 2.22 15.93 -25.98
C ILE A 611 3.76 15.93 -26.00
N THR A 612 4.34 16.68 -26.94
CA THR A 612 5.78 16.78 -27.18
C THR A 612 6.42 17.95 -26.43
N GLY A 613 5.64 18.98 -26.10
CA GLY A 613 6.12 20.13 -25.33
C GLY A 613 4.99 20.86 -24.61
N ILE A 614 5.31 21.43 -23.44
CA ILE A 614 4.45 22.37 -22.71
C ILE A 614 5.36 23.46 -22.14
N GLU A 615 5.02 24.70 -22.44
CA GLU A 615 5.65 25.89 -21.90
C GLU A 615 4.55 26.74 -21.23
N VAL A 616 4.79 27.19 -20.01
CA VAL A 616 3.89 28.08 -19.27
C VAL A 616 4.70 29.27 -18.79
N ASP A 617 4.46 30.43 -19.40
CA ASP A 617 5.02 31.69 -18.96
C ASP A 617 4.01 32.50 -18.14
N ILE A 618 4.53 33.28 -17.18
CA ILE A 618 3.77 34.00 -16.17
C ILE A 618 4.47 35.34 -15.91
N GLN A 619 3.86 36.43 -16.35
CA GLN A 619 4.44 37.78 -16.32
C GLN A 619 3.60 38.71 -15.43
N ALA A 620 4.25 39.47 -14.55
CA ALA A 620 3.58 40.47 -13.72
C ALA A 620 3.49 41.83 -14.44
N CYS A 621 2.29 42.25 -14.80
CA CYS A 621 2.01 43.51 -15.50
C CYS A 621 1.90 44.68 -14.50
N VAL A 622 2.65 45.76 -14.77
CA VAL A 622 2.79 46.95 -13.92
C VAL A 622 1.44 47.68 -13.71
N PRO A 623 1.14 48.21 -12.52
CA PRO A 623 0.01 49.12 -12.31
C PRO A 623 0.19 50.45 -13.08
N GLU A 624 -0.85 50.90 -13.78
CA GLU A 624 -0.78 52.08 -14.68
C GLU A 624 -0.39 53.38 -13.96
N ASN A 625 -0.73 53.49 -12.66
CA ASN A 625 -0.41 54.63 -11.80
C ASN A 625 1.10 54.96 -11.71
N VAL A 626 1.99 54.06 -12.13
CA VAL A 626 3.45 54.27 -12.15
C VAL A 626 3.94 54.83 -13.51
N ILE A 627 3.19 54.63 -14.59
CA ILE A 627 3.65 54.94 -15.96
C ILE A 627 3.66 56.45 -16.22
N SER A 628 2.76 57.21 -15.58
CA SER A 628 2.61 58.66 -15.78
C SER A 628 3.76 59.51 -15.22
N SER A 629 4.73 58.94 -14.50
CA SER A 629 5.82 59.69 -13.87
C SER A 629 7.16 59.60 -14.61
N ALA A 630 7.22 59.01 -15.81
CA ALA A 630 8.49 58.63 -16.44
C ALA A 630 8.56 58.83 -17.98
N LYS A 631 8.33 60.05 -18.48
CA LYS A 631 8.91 60.56 -19.74
C LYS A 631 8.82 62.09 -19.85
N PRO A 632 9.78 62.78 -20.52
CA PRO A 632 9.82 64.24 -20.61
C PRO A 632 8.93 64.81 -21.74
N GLU A 633 8.76 66.12 -21.71
CA GLU A 633 7.84 66.91 -22.56
C GLU A 633 8.18 66.90 -24.06
N ARG A 634 7.14 66.90 -24.92
CA ARG A 634 7.08 67.75 -26.12
C ARG A 634 5.67 67.84 -26.74
N ASN A 635 5.12 69.06 -26.67
CA ASN A 635 4.14 69.75 -27.52
C ASN A 635 2.91 69.02 -28.13
N ASN A 636 1.74 69.65 -27.94
CA ASN A 636 0.49 69.34 -28.63
C ASN A 636 0.54 69.60 -30.15
N SER A 637 -0.19 68.78 -30.90
CA SER A 637 -1.02 69.23 -32.03
C SER A 637 -2.30 68.37 -32.09
N VAL A 638 -3.41 68.96 -32.52
CA VAL A 638 -4.74 68.33 -32.47
C VAL A 638 -5.16 67.87 -33.86
N VAL A 639 -5.50 66.58 -34.00
CA VAL A 639 -6.56 66.09 -34.88
C VAL A 639 -7.31 65.00 -34.12
N ASN A 640 -8.64 64.98 -34.26
CA ASN A 640 -9.51 63.98 -33.66
C ASN A 640 -10.30 63.31 -34.80
N ASP A 641 -10.14 62.01 -35.02
CA ASP A 641 -11.00 61.24 -35.92
C ASP A 641 -11.12 59.77 -35.46
N GLY A 642 -12.27 59.15 -35.75
CA GLY A 642 -12.70 57.92 -35.11
C GLY A 642 -12.51 56.67 -35.97
N SER A 643 -11.77 55.69 -35.46
CA SER A 643 -11.82 54.30 -35.96
C SER A 643 -11.56 53.29 -34.83
N PRO A 644 -12.25 52.12 -34.82
CA PRO A 644 -12.03 51.10 -33.79
C PRO A 644 -10.69 50.40 -34.01
N SER A 645 -9.75 50.56 -33.09
CA SER A 645 -8.39 50.02 -33.21
C SER A 645 -8.37 48.49 -33.12
N THR A 646 -8.08 47.81 -34.24
CA THR A 646 -8.02 46.34 -34.29
C THR A 646 -6.82 45.82 -33.50
N VAL A 647 -7.08 45.15 -32.37
CA VAL A 647 -6.04 44.58 -31.48
C VAL A 647 -5.43 43.33 -32.11
N THR A 648 -4.25 43.45 -32.72
CA THR A 648 -3.64 42.42 -33.57
C THR A 648 -2.40 41.72 -32.99
N THR A 649 -1.83 42.17 -31.87
CA THR A 649 -0.65 41.50 -31.26
C THR A 649 -0.87 41.04 -29.82
N THR A 650 0.02 40.17 -29.34
CA THR A 650 0.04 39.74 -27.92
C THR A 650 0.43 40.89 -26.98
N GLU A 651 1.23 41.85 -27.45
CA GLU A 651 1.65 43.01 -26.64
C GLU A 651 0.50 44.00 -26.41
N ASP A 652 -0.42 44.13 -27.36
CA ASP A 652 -1.56 45.04 -27.23
C ASP A 652 -2.61 44.50 -26.26
N LEU A 653 -2.67 43.18 -26.09
CA LEU A 653 -3.39 42.51 -24.99
C LEU A 653 -2.75 42.72 -23.61
N VAL A 654 -1.52 43.25 -23.54
CA VAL A 654 -0.90 43.71 -22.27
C VAL A 654 -1.37 45.12 -21.90
N LYS A 655 -1.76 45.93 -22.89
CA LYS A 655 -2.06 47.37 -22.76
C LYS A 655 -3.56 47.68 -22.70
N SER A 656 -4.45 46.73 -23.01
CA SER A 656 -5.87 47.00 -23.30
C SER A 656 -6.87 46.66 -22.18
N SER A 657 -6.58 47.10 -20.94
CA SER A 657 -7.61 47.30 -19.88
C SER A 657 -7.01 48.07 -18.72
N SER A 658 -7.79 48.92 -18.05
CA SER A 658 -7.30 49.70 -16.90
C SER A 658 -7.12 48.84 -15.65
N HIS A 659 -5.89 48.76 -15.15
CA HIS A 659 -5.48 47.90 -14.05
C HIS A 659 -4.75 48.71 -12.96
N PRO A 660 -5.49 49.45 -12.11
CA PRO A 660 -4.89 50.40 -11.15
C PRO A 660 -3.99 49.76 -10.09
N TYR A 661 -4.05 48.42 -9.93
CA TYR A 661 -3.25 47.64 -8.98
C TYR A 661 -2.38 46.55 -9.64
N GLY A 662 -2.28 46.56 -10.98
CA GLY A 662 -1.54 45.57 -11.75
C GLY A 662 -2.30 44.26 -12.00
N SER A 663 -1.65 43.33 -12.69
CA SER A 663 -2.19 42.00 -12.99
C SER A 663 -1.07 40.98 -13.26
N ILE A 664 -1.41 39.70 -13.41
CA ILE A 664 -0.56 38.70 -14.08
C ILE A 664 -1.15 38.36 -15.44
N LEU A 665 -0.31 38.28 -16.47
CA LEU A 665 -0.61 37.57 -17.72
C LEU A 665 0.01 36.17 -17.66
N ILE A 666 -0.78 35.15 -17.97
CA ILE A 666 -0.38 33.74 -18.05
C ILE A 666 -0.51 33.31 -19.50
N THR A 667 0.54 32.70 -20.05
CA THR A 667 0.57 32.18 -21.43
C THR A 667 0.99 30.72 -21.41
N ALA A 668 0.14 29.81 -21.88
CA ALA A 668 0.49 28.39 -22.02
C ALA A 668 0.54 28.00 -23.49
N THR A 669 1.70 27.51 -23.95
CA THR A 669 1.88 26.89 -25.26
C THR A 669 2.02 25.38 -25.09
N VAL A 670 1.22 24.61 -25.82
CA VAL A 670 1.26 23.14 -25.85
C VAL A 670 1.52 22.70 -27.28
N SER A 671 2.40 21.70 -27.46
CA SER A 671 2.63 21.03 -28.73
C SER A 671 2.47 19.52 -28.61
N CYS A 672 2.03 18.88 -29.70
CA CYS A 672 1.92 17.44 -29.80
C CYS A 672 2.22 16.94 -31.22
N HIS A 673 2.32 15.62 -31.38
CA HIS A 673 2.23 14.96 -32.67
C HIS A 673 1.03 14.00 -32.65
N GLY A 674 -0.04 14.33 -33.36
CA GLY A 674 -1.32 13.63 -33.19
C GLY A 674 -2.43 13.97 -34.19
N ARG A 675 -3.58 13.31 -34.01
CA ARG A 675 -4.74 13.33 -34.93
C ARG A 675 -5.73 14.48 -34.68
N THR A 676 -5.66 15.10 -33.51
CA THR A 676 -6.45 16.28 -33.09
C THR A 676 -5.53 17.31 -32.43
N GLY A 677 -6.03 18.55 -32.27
CA GLY A 677 -5.25 19.64 -31.68
C GLY A 677 -5.17 19.57 -30.14
N VAL A 678 -4.47 20.56 -29.56
CA VAL A 678 -4.16 20.69 -28.12
C VAL A 678 -4.68 22.01 -27.54
N GLU A 679 -5.75 22.55 -28.12
CA GLU A 679 -6.44 23.76 -27.66
C GLU A 679 -6.93 23.63 -26.22
N MET A 680 -7.47 22.46 -25.86
CA MET A 680 -8.01 22.19 -24.53
C MET A 680 -6.89 22.07 -23.49
N GLU A 681 -5.74 21.52 -23.88
CA GLU A 681 -4.55 21.38 -23.04
C GLU A 681 -3.93 22.75 -22.74
N ALA A 682 -3.85 23.64 -23.73
CA ALA A 682 -3.39 25.01 -23.53
C ALA A 682 -4.35 25.79 -22.61
N MET A 683 -5.67 25.68 -22.84
CA MET A 683 -6.70 26.29 -21.99
C MET A 683 -6.67 25.77 -20.54
N THR A 684 -6.55 24.45 -20.36
CA THR A 684 -6.47 23.81 -19.05
C THR A 684 -5.17 24.19 -18.34
N GLY A 685 -4.08 24.38 -19.10
CA GLY A 685 -2.80 24.90 -18.60
C GLY A 685 -2.90 26.31 -18.02
N VAL A 686 -3.46 27.28 -18.76
CA VAL A 686 -3.61 28.65 -18.22
C VAL A 686 -4.55 28.71 -17.02
N MET A 687 -5.65 27.95 -17.02
CA MET A 687 -6.58 27.90 -15.89
C MET A 687 -5.96 27.26 -14.64
N GLY A 688 -5.18 26.19 -14.80
CA GLY A 688 -4.45 25.56 -13.69
C GLY A 688 -3.45 26.50 -13.03
N ALA A 689 -2.73 27.29 -13.81
CA ALA A 689 -1.84 28.32 -13.30
C ALA A 689 -2.62 29.48 -12.65
N ALA A 690 -3.70 29.98 -13.27
CA ALA A 690 -4.52 31.09 -12.76
C ALA A 690 -5.16 30.77 -11.40
N LEU A 691 -5.74 29.58 -11.24
CA LEU A 691 -6.31 29.13 -9.98
C LEU A 691 -5.24 28.91 -8.89
N THR A 692 -3.99 28.61 -9.29
CA THR A 692 -2.86 28.48 -8.37
C THR A 692 -2.37 29.83 -7.88
N VAL A 693 -2.23 30.83 -8.77
CA VAL A 693 -2.03 32.25 -8.38
C VAL A 693 -3.13 32.67 -7.40
N TYR A 694 -4.39 32.31 -7.68
CA TYR A 694 -5.51 32.63 -6.81
C TYR A 694 -5.39 32.00 -5.41
N ASP A 695 -5.13 30.69 -5.30
CA ASP A 695 -4.98 30.07 -3.97
C ASP A 695 -3.82 30.67 -3.17
N MET A 696 -2.69 30.94 -3.83
CA MET A 696 -1.51 31.51 -3.19
C MET A 696 -1.78 32.92 -2.67
N CYS A 697 -2.41 33.78 -3.47
CA CYS A 697 -2.59 35.20 -3.16
C CYS A 697 -3.91 35.57 -2.44
N LYS A 698 -4.93 34.70 -2.37
CA LYS A 698 -6.23 35.01 -1.72
C LYS A 698 -6.18 35.42 -0.24
N ALA A 699 -5.03 35.22 0.41
CA ALA A 699 -4.78 35.66 1.79
C ALA A 699 -4.37 37.15 1.89
N VAL A 700 -3.80 37.72 0.82
CA VAL A 700 -3.34 39.12 0.74
C VAL A 700 -4.24 39.99 -0.14
N ASP A 701 -4.98 39.38 -1.07
CA ASP A 701 -6.02 40.02 -1.85
C ASP A 701 -7.22 39.06 -2.05
N LYS A 702 -8.38 39.41 -1.49
CA LYS A 702 -9.63 38.64 -1.62
C LYS A 702 -10.48 39.06 -2.83
N GLY A 703 -10.18 40.20 -3.45
CA GLY A 703 -10.92 40.79 -4.55
C GLY A 703 -10.30 40.53 -5.92
N MET A 704 -9.21 39.75 -6.01
CA MET A 704 -8.62 39.35 -7.29
C MET A 704 -9.67 38.70 -8.20
N VAL A 705 -9.53 38.87 -9.51
CA VAL A 705 -10.41 38.23 -10.50
C VAL A 705 -9.56 37.43 -11.48
N VAL A 706 -9.93 36.15 -11.69
CA VAL A 706 -9.48 35.39 -12.86
C VAL A 706 -10.35 35.85 -14.03
N GLY A 707 -9.76 36.62 -14.95
CA GLY A 707 -10.44 37.15 -16.12
C GLY A 707 -10.55 36.11 -17.25
N GLU A 708 -10.76 36.60 -18.47
CA GLU A 708 -10.89 35.76 -19.65
C GLU A 708 -9.68 34.83 -19.84
N ALA A 709 -9.96 33.59 -20.22
CA ALA A 709 -9.00 32.65 -20.78
C ALA A 709 -9.39 32.35 -22.22
N ARG A 710 -8.43 32.41 -23.16
CA ARG A 710 -8.71 32.20 -24.59
C ARG A 710 -7.52 31.62 -25.35
N VAL A 711 -7.80 30.82 -26.37
CA VAL A 711 -6.80 30.37 -27.35
C VAL A 711 -6.45 31.55 -28.27
N VAL A 712 -5.18 31.93 -28.31
CA VAL A 712 -4.66 33.04 -29.14
C VAL A 712 -3.92 32.56 -30.38
N ARG A 713 -3.48 31.31 -30.43
CA ARG A 713 -2.80 30.72 -31.59
C ARG A 713 -3.09 29.23 -31.68
N LYS A 714 -3.26 28.71 -32.90
CA LYS A 714 -3.43 27.31 -33.23
C LYS A 714 -2.77 27.03 -34.57
N ARG A 715 -1.95 25.98 -34.66
CA ARG A 715 -1.19 25.65 -35.88
C ARG A 715 -1.15 24.14 -36.19
N GLY A 716 -1.02 23.78 -37.46
CA GLY A 716 -0.78 22.40 -37.93
C GLY A 716 -2.02 21.50 -38.04
N GLY A 717 -3.23 22.07 -38.13
CA GLY A 717 -4.49 21.34 -38.26
C GLY A 717 -5.15 21.49 -39.64
N LYS A 718 -6.08 20.60 -40.00
CA LYS A 718 -6.85 20.66 -41.26
C LYS A 718 -7.63 21.97 -41.47
N SER A 719 -7.86 22.75 -40.42
CA SER A 719 -8.53 24.06 -40.46
C SER A 719 -7.61 25.21 -40.93
N GLY A 720 -6.32 24.93 -41.20
CA GLY A 720 -5.28 25.94 -41.34
C GLY A 720 -4.73 26.41 -39.98
N ASP A 721 -3.84 27.39 -40.04
CA ASP A 721 -3.32 28.10 -38.87
C ASP A 721 -4.24 29.28 -38.51
N TRP A 722 -4.37 29.58 -37.22
CA TRP A 722 -5.29 30.59 -36.67
C TRP A 722 -4.60 31.40 -35.58
N GLU A 723 -4.73 32.73 -35.61
CA GLU A 723 -4.21 33.64 -34.59
C GLU A 723 -5.29 34.67 -34.21
N LEU A 724 -5.47 34.90 -32.91
CA LEU A 724 -6.50 35.74 -32.30
C LEU A 724 -7.96 35.43 -32.72
N GLY A 725 -8.23 34.21 -33.20
CA GLY A 725 -9.54 33.79 -33.71
C GLY A 725 -9.76 34.07 -35.20
N VAL A 726 -8.79 34.70 -35.87
CA VAL A 726 -8.75 34.88 -37.32
C VAL A 726 -7.94 33.75 -37.95
N LYS A 727 -8.36 33.25 -39.10
CA LYS A 727 -7.56 32.29 -39.89
C LYS A 727 -6.41 33.03 -40.56
N VAL A 728 -5.18 32.55 -40.39
CA VAL A 728 -4.02 33.08 -41.13
C VAL A 728 -4.09 32.52 -42.55
N GLU A 729 -4.05 33.39 -43.56
CA GLU A 729 -3.89 32.97 -44.95
C GLU A 729 -2.40 32.75 -45.25
N ASP A 730 -2.09 31.72 -46.04
CA ASP A 730 -0.72 31.44 -46.51
C ASP A 730 -0.31 32.50 -47.54
N GLY A 731 0.12 33.66 -47.05
CA GLY A 731 0.69 34.74 -47.85
C GLY A 731 1.88 34.23 -48.68
N GLY A 732 1.84 34.49 -50.00
CA GLY A 732 2.81 33.98 -50.96
C GLY A 732 4.26 34.40 -50.69
N GLU A 733 5.19 33.73 -51.37
CA GLU A 733 6.62 33.66 -51.01
C GLU A 733 7.41 35.00 -51.02
N GLY A 734 6.79 36.14 -51.34
CA GLY A 734 7.39 37.47 -51.42
C GLY A 734 7.91 38.03 -50.09
N GLU A 735 7.06 38.15 -49.06
CA GLU A 735 7.45 38.77 -47.77
C GLU A 735 8.66 38.09 -47.11
N ARG A 736 8.87 36.80 -47.42
CA ARG A 736 9.92 35.98 -46.82
C ARG A 736 11.32 36.35 -47.29
N GLN A 737 11.46 37.05 -48.42
CA GLN A 737 12.74 37.60 -48.87
C GLN A 737 13.02 38.97 -48.23
N GLU A 738 12.00 39.82 -48.06
CA GLU A 738 12.17 41.18 -47.56
C GLU A 738 12.55 41.19 -46.07
N ARG A 739 11.89 40.36 -45.25
CA ARG A 739 12.30 40.14 -43.83
C ARG A 739 13.69 39.53 -43.68
N LYS A 740 14.26 38.93 -44.73
CA LYS A 740 15.63 38.38 -44.67
C LYS A 740 16.69 39.45 -44.94
N LYS A 741 16.41 40.42 -45.84
CA LYS A 741 17.31 41.57 -46.07
C LYS A 741 17.51 42.43 -44.82
N VAL A 742 16.45 42.64 -44.03
CA VAL A 742 16.48 43.47 -42.79
C VAL A 742 17.20 42.77 -41.61
N LEU A 743 17.53 41.47 -41.73
CA LEU A 743 18.32 40.74 -40.73
C LEU A 743 19.80 40.55 -41.11
N GLU A 744 20.19 40.99 -42.31
CA GLU A 744 21.57 40.90 -42.83
C GLU A 744 22.15 42.32 -43.11
N SER A 745 21.57 43.35 -42.47
CA SER A 745 21.92 44.78 -42.59
C SER A 745 22.08 45.48 -41.23
#